data_AF-A0AAV6SUW0-F1
#
_entry.id   AF-A0AAV6SUW0-F1
#
_cell.length_a   1.000
_cell.length_b   1.000
_cell.length_c   1.000
_cell.angle_alpha   90.00
_cell.angle_beta   90.00
_cell.angle_gamma   90.00
#
_symmetry.space_group_name_H-M   'P 1'
#
loop_
_entity.id
_entity.type
_entity.pdbx_description
1 polymer ?
#
loop_
_entity_poly.entity_id
_entity_poly.type
_entity_poly.pdbx_seq_one_letter_code
_entity_poly.pdbx_strand_id
1 'polypeptide(L)'
;MRTVSMLLLVFVGCMSESHNGNRSARAKRELLLRSKRRWVLSTIELKEETPGPYPKIISHMFNDKKDRNSERQRFKLSGTGVTEKPLGVFSVNEETGEVYVHKPVDREENALFHLKFEILDKDTGLQIDRELSIDIDIMDINDNAPTFDKSRYTADIKENSEEGYLPVQLHATDRDQSGTPNSNITISVISQKPQQPVIALKQIDDRMAWLTLAGCFNYDKTRNYEVIVQAKDQGTPPSSSTAVISLNIVDTNTHPPVFKETKYKGEVLESTKGDVLRVAVEDKDTPNTPGWRAKYFFINGNEDGAFQIETDPETNEGILSVLKEMDFERTSLLELQIGVKNEETLFVCKDKSTGTNKLPPPDSVTVKIEVIDINDPPQFKKEISHVYQREEESPGKLLFTPEVHDDDSDVNNIRYVLLHDPAKWMGIDAKTGQIKTIEIMDRESPFVEDSIYNITIGAIDDGKPQATGTCIVLVHLKDINDNTPRLVNNHVIMCGNKVNKVMIAAGDTDDHPYSGPFMFSLRDDDGTLKRLWKLDPSIGEEGGLVSLKTLPYGNYTVPLVIQDQQSMRENSTLGVTVCDCGEASVCRRKEPLSTSGGASCIAVIFAGLLLFLLLLLIFMCECGKKTFHHGPIAQDEGNQTLIKYNQEGGGAESMTKPVLPSIPTNGVPVTEGLKKATRQVSEKDTGMITKKDAYNTQNMNLNNSKMGAYQMDSDFRGLGRQNRYSSWSTNRSNSFHQGRGKRYQRSLSLQSQQYIIDHIDKKLPMLDGGHVEYPQYQPYKYAYEGEGSTSQSLDKLSIGNLGDDLQFLNDLEPKFKALGNICHRAIQEKEHAALKNTAGK
;
A
#
# COMPACT_ATOMS: atom_id res chain seq x y z
N MET A 1 52.33 -7.77 -25.23
CA MET A 1 53.21 -8.15 -26.37
C MET A 1 52.28 -8.53 -27.52
N ARG A 2 52.38 -7.88 -28.71
CA ARG A 2 53.21 -8.25 -29.88
C ARG A 2 52.87 -9.66 -30.43
N THR A 3 52.62 -9.93 -31.72
CA THR A 3 52.59 -9.15 -33.00
C THR A 3 51.84 -10.04 -34.04
N VAL A 4 50.93 -9.60 -34.93
CA VAL A 4 50.98 -8.69 -36.11
C VAL A 4 51.55 -9.34 -37.40
N SER A 5 50.81 -9.19 -38.52
CA SER A 5 51.20 -9.33 -39.96
C SER A 5 51.43 -10.76 -40.55
N MET A 6 51.35 -11.01 -41.87
CA MET A 6 51.03 -10.13 -43.04
C MET A 6 50.35 -10.86 -44.24
N LEU A 7 50.18 -10.13 -45.36
CA LEU A 7 49.58 -10.53 -46.64
C LEU A 7 50.59 -11.08 -47.70
N LEU A 8 50.08 -11.93 -48.59
CA LEU A 8 50.21 -11.92 -50.09
C LEU A 8 51.60 -11.96 -50.77
N LEU A 9 51.78 -12.93 -51.70
CA LEU A 9 52.58 -12.98 -52.97
C LEU A 9 52.34 -14.40 -53.58
N VAL A 10 52.16 -14.73 -54.87
CA VAL A 10 52.40 -14.16 -56.22
C VAL A 10 53.71 -14.62 -56.92
N PHE A 11 53.54 -15.61 -57.82
CA PHE A 11 54.33 -15.94 -59.03
C PHE A 11 55.79 -16.47 -58.92
N VAL A 12 56.33 -16.80 -60.11
CA VAL A 12 57.67 -17.34 -60.45
C VAL A 12 57.83 -18.86 -60.26
N GLY A 13 58.35 -19.64 -61.22
CA GLY A 13 58.82 -19.27 -62.57
C GLY A 13 59.08 -20.48 -63.49
N CYS A 14 59.34 -20.21 -64.78
CA CYS A 14 59.61 -21.19 -65.83
C CYS A 14 61.12 -21.41 -66.09
N MET A 15 61.44 -22.20 -67.12
CA MET A 15 62.76 -22.64 -67.59
C MET A 15 63.34 -23.77 -66.71
N SER A 16 63.80 -24.93 -67.21
CA SER A 16 64.73 -25.25 -68.32
C SER A 16 66.17 -24.75 -68.05
N GLU A 17 67.23 -25.49 -68.35
CA GLU A 17 67.35 -26.65 -69.26
C GLU A 17 68.54 -27.58 -68.89
N SER A 18 68.55 -28.80 -69.48
CA SER A 18 69.68 -29.72 -69.74
C SER A 18 71.04 -29.52 -69.01
N HIS A 19 71.52 -30.58 -68.31
CA HIS A 19 72.69 -31.29 -68.86
C HIS A 19 72.84 -32.78 -68.44
N ASN A 20 73.54 -33.50 -69.32
CA ASN A 20 73.68 -34.95 -69.44
C ASN A 20 74.38 -35.66 -68.26
N GLY A 21 73.94 -36.87 -67.89
CA GLY A 21 74.46 -37.65 -66.74
C GLY A 21 74.15 -39.15 -66.81
N ASN A 22 74.74 -39.87 -67.77
CA ASN A 22 74.36 -41.23 -68.14
C ASN A 22 74.89 -42.35 -67.21
N ARG A 23 73.99 -43.13 -66.59
CA ARG A 23 74.22 -44.55 -66.19
C ARG A 23 72.90 -45.31 -66.03
N SER A 24 72.93 -46.63 -66.25
CA SER A 24 71.76 -47.44 -66.59
C SER A 24 71.08 -48.16 -65.42
N ALA A 25 69.75 -47.98 -65.30
CA ALA A 25 68.89 -48.77 -64.42
C ALA A 25 67.52 -49.06 -65.08
N ARG A 26 67.51 -50.10 -65.93
CA ARG A 26 66.35 -50.86 -66.48
C ARG A 26 64.95 -50.33 -66.13
N ALA A 27 64.39 -49.48 -66.99
CA ALA A 27 63.08 -48.87 -66.78
C ALA A 27 61.94 -49.89 -66.63
N LYS A 28 61.19 -49.80 -65.52
CA LYS A 28 59.81 -50.31 -65.46
C LYS A 28 58.94 -49.39 -66.32
N ARG A 29 58.27 -49.95 -67.34
CA ARG A 29 57.13 -49.27 -67.98
C ARG A 29 55.94 -49.37 -67.04
N GLU A 30 55.65 -48.30 -66.31
CA GLU A 30 54.30 -48.14 -65.77
C GLU A 30 53.36 -47.82 -66.94
N LEU A 31 52.46 -48.76 -67.23
CA LEU A 31 51.43 -48.57 -68.24
C LEU A 31 50.39 -47.60 -67.67
N LEU A 32 50.16 -46.47 -68.36
CA LEU A 32 49.10 -45.53 -68.04
C LEU A 32 47.73 -46.19 -68.25
N LEU A 33 47.24 -46.86 -67.20
CA LEU A 33 45.92 -47.46 -67.15
C LEU A 33 44.85 -46.37 -67.14
N ARG A 34 44.33 -46.06 -68.33
CA ARG A 34 43.13 -45.22 -68.52
C ARG A 34 41.96 -45.85 -67.76
N SER A 35 41.58 -45.30 -66.62
CA SER A 35 40.29 -45.62 -66.01
C SER A 35 39.16 -45.22 -66.96
N LYS A 36 38.21 -46.13 -67.23
CA LYS A 36 36.89 -45.74 -67.75
C LYS A 36 36.31 -44.77 -66.70
N ARG A 37 35.84 -43.58 -67.13
CA ARG A 37 34.98 -42.76 -66.28
C ARG A 37 33.75 -43.60 -65.92
N ARG A 38 33.31 -43.57 -64.67
CA ARG A 38 32.06 -44.20 -64.25
C ARG A 38 30.93 -43.59 -65.09
N TRP A 39 30.02 -44.40 -65.63
CA TRP A 39 28.79 -43.87 -66.21
C TRP A 39 28.06 -43.09 -65.11
N VAL A 40 27.55 -41.90 -65.47
CA VAL A 40 26.67 -41.13 -64.58
C VAL A 40 25.34 -41.88 -64.48
N LEU A 41 24.71 -41.84 -63.31
CA LEU A 41 23.44 -42.52 -63.05
C LEU A 41 22.37 -42.01 -64.02
N SER A 42 21.64 -42.94 -64.64
CA SER A 42 20.53 -42.65 -65.54
C SER A 42 19.23 -42.66 -64.75
N THR A 43 18.79 -41.48 -64.31
CA THR A 43 17.43 -41.30 -63.80
C THR A 43 16.42 -41.65 -64.89
N ILE A 44 15.33 -42.32 -64.52
CA ILE A 44 14.18 -42.57 -65.40
C ILE A 44 13.06 -41.63 -64.97
N GLU A 45 12.71 -40.69 -65.83
CA GLU A 45 11.57 -39.79 -65.62
C GLU A 45 10.27 -40.54 -65.96
N LEU A 46 9.37 -40.70 -64.98
CA LEU A 46 8.05 -41.31 -65.17
C LEU A 46 6.96 -40.33 -64.76
N LYS A 47 6.15 -39.88 -65.72
CA LYS A 47 5.00 -39.03 -65.44
C LYS A 47 3.93 -39.77 -64.61
N GLU A 48 3.51 -39.15 -63.51
CA GLU A 48 2.48 -39.68 -62.62
C GLU A 48 1.09 -39.77 -63.27
N GLU A 49 0.17 -40.49 -62.62
CA GLU A 49 -1.23 -40.70 -63.03
C GLU A 49 -1.44 -41.23 -64.48
N THR A 50 -0.35 -41.52 -65.22
CA THR A 50 -0.37 -41.72 -66.67
C THR A 50 -1.32 -42.87 -67.04
N PRO A 51 -2.40 -42.63 -67.81
CA PRO A 51 -3.42 -43.64 -68.06
C PRO A 51 -2.87 -44.88 -68.77
N GLY A 52 -3.51 -46.02 -68.50
CA GLY A 52 -3.16 -47.33 -69.05
C GLY A 52 -3.39 -47.46 -70.56
N PRO A 53 -3.16 -48.67 -71.13
CA PRO A 53 -3.08 -49.96 -70.44
C PRO A 53 -1.76 -50.21 -69.70
N TYR A 54 -1.84 -51.11 -68.71
CA TYR A 54 -0.71 -51.68 -67.98
C TYR A 54 -0.61 -53.20 -68.25
N PRO A 55 0.57 -53.83 -68.10
CA PRO A 55 1.85 -53.21 -67.74
C PRO A 55 2.45 -52.40 -68.91
N LYS A 56 3.09 -51.27 -68.58
CA LYS A 56 3.68 -50.34 -69.56
C LYS A 56 5.21 -50.38 -69.46
N ILE A 57 5.90 -50.55 -70.58
CA ILE A 57 7.37 -50.47 -70.63
C ILE A 57 7.79 -49.02 -70.35
N ILE A 58 8.72 -48.83 -69.42
CA ILE A 58 9.29 -47.52 -69.05
C ILE A 58 10.77 -47.38 -69.41
N SER A 59 11.51 -48.49 -69.51
CA SER A 59 12.92 -48.49 -69.92
C SER A 59 13.35 -49.88 -70.40
N HIS A 60 14.50 -49.97 -71.07
CA HIS A 60 15.09 -51.22 -71.54
C HIS A 60 16.56 -51.30 -71.14
N MET A 61 16.89 -52.27 -70.27
CA MET A 61 18.23 -52.47 -69.74
C MET A 61 19.02 -53.47 -70.58
N PHE A 62 20.31 -53.17 -70.82
CA PHE A 62 21.20 -54.02 -71.60
C PHE A 62 22.60 -54.11 -70.98
N ASN A 63 23.37 -55.11 -71.42
CA ASN A 63 24.74 -55.37 -70.97
C ASN A 63 25.72 -55.23 -72.14
N ASP A 64 26.78 -54.41 -72.00
CA ASP A 64 27.79 -54.21 -73.07
C ASP A 64 28.83 -55.34 -73.15
N LYS A 65 28.88 -56.26 -72.18
CA LYS A 65 29.76 -57.43 -72.15
C LYS A 65 29.37 -58.51 -73.16
N LYS A 66 29.54 -58.21 -74.45
CA LYS A 66 29.45 -59.20 -75.54
C LYS A 66 30.69 -60.07 -75.60
N ASP A 67 30.68 -61.19 -74.88
CA ASP A 67 31.37 -62.40 -75.36
C ASP A 67 30.69 -63.67 -74.84
N ARG A 68 30.32 -64.56 -75.78
CA ARG A 68 29.80 -65.95 -75.64
C ARG A 68 28.60 -66.26 -74.73
N ASN A 69 28.24 -65.44 -73.75
CA ASN A 69 27.26 -65.79 -72.71
C ASN A 69 25.95 -64.95 -72.73
N SER A 70 25.62 -64.23 -73.82
CA SER A 70 24.39 -63.40 -73.89
C SER A 70 23.09 -64.19 -73.67
N GLU A 71 23.02 -65.44 -74.10
CA GLU A 71 21.85 -66.34 -73.91
C GLU A 71 21.73 -66.89 -72.47
N ARG A 72 22.71 -66.61 -71.60
CA ARG A 72 22.80 -67.11 -70.22
C ARG A 72 22.72 -65.99 -69.17
N GLN A 73 22.28 -64.79 -69.58
CA GLN A 73 22.05 -63.67 -68.68
C GLN A 73 20.62 -63.69 -68.15
N ARG A 74 20.45 -63.31 -66.89
CA ARG A 74 19.17 -63.03 -66.26
C ARG A 74 19.22 -61.65 -65.61
N PHE A 75 18.24 -60.82 -65.93
CA PHE A 75 18.06 -59.51 -65.32
C PHE A 75 17.21 -59.61 -64.06
N LYS A 76 17.63 -58.95 -62.98
CA LYS A 76 16.89 -58.88 -61.71
C LYS A 76 16.79 -57.44 -61.23
N LEU A 77 15.62 -57.07 -60.74
CA LEU A 77 15.31 -55.75 -60.21
C LEU A 77 14.94 -55.87 -58.73
N SER A 78 15.32 -54.88 -57.93
CA SER A 78 15.04 -54.81 -56.49
C SER A 78 15.06 -53.35 -56.00
N GLY A 79 14.60 -53.10 -54.78
CA GLY A 79 14.41 -51.77 -54.20
C GLY A 79 12.94 -51.40 -54.01
N THR A 80 12.67 -50.13 -53.72
CA THR A 80 11.31 -49.59 -53.51
C THR A 80 10.49 -49.70 -54.79
N GLY A 81 9.23 -50.11 -54.72
CA GLY A 81 8.41 -50.40 -55.90
C GLY A 81 8.43 -51.86 -56.33
N VAL A 82 9.39 -52.67 -55.83
CA VAL A 82 9.64 -54.05 -56.30
C VAL A 82 9.74 -55.04 -55.14
N THR A 83 10.79 -54.94 -54.33
CA THR A 83 11.04 -55.81 -53.17
C THR A 83 10.77 -55.10 -51.84
N GLU A 84 10.79 -53.76 -51.86
CA GLU A 84 10.45 -52.89 -50.74
C GLU A 84 9.19 -52.10 -51.08
N LYS A 85 8.46 -51.64 -50.06
CA LYS A 85 7.17 -50.96 -50.25
C LYS A 85 7.32 -49.64 -51.02
N PRO A 86 6.27 -49.18 -51.74
CA PRO A 86 5.07 -49.95 -52.10
C PRO A 86 5.41 -51.13 -53.05
N LEU A 87 4.81 -52.29 -52.86
CA LEU A 87 5.16 -53.49 -53.64
C LEU A 87 4.39 -53.56 -54.96
N GLY A 88 5.01 -54.15 -55.99
CA GLY A 88 4.36 -54.42 -57.28
C GLY A 88 4.09 -53.18 -58.15
N VAL A 89 4.86 -52.10 -57.96
CA VAL A 89 4.86 -50.95 -58.87
C VAL A 89 5.61 -51.29 -60.15
N PHE A 90 6.82 -51.85 -60.03
CA PHE A 90 7.71 -52.15 -61.14
C PHE A 90 8.10 -53.63 -61.21
N SER A 91 8.48 -54.09 -62.41
CA SER A 91 9.17 -55.36 -62.61
C SER A 91 10.15 -55.28 -63.78
N VAL A 92 11.05 -56.24 -63.89
CA VAL A 92 11.85 -56.46 -65.11
C VAL A 92 11.48 -57.81 -65.73
N ASN A 93 11.48 -57.90 -67.05
CA ASN A 93 11.48 -59.19 -67.76
C ASN A 93 12.88 -59.80 -67.65
N GLU A 94 12.98 -60.97 -66.99
CA GLU A 94 14.24 -61.64 -66.67
C GLU A 94 15.12 -61.93 -67.90
N GLU A 95 14.54 -62.10 -69.09
CA GLU A 95 15.27 -62.47 -70.31
C GLU A 95 15.51 -61.30 -71.27
N THR A 96 14.56 -60.35 -71.40
CA THR A 96 14.70 -59.22 -72.34
C THR A 96 15.38 -58.00 -71.71
N GLY A 97 15.27 -57.81 -70.39
CA GLY A 97 15.74 -56.61 -69.69
C GLY A 97 14.77 -55.42 -69.75
N GLU A 98 13.58 -55.61 -70.32
CA GLU A 98 12.51 -54.58 -70.34
C GLU A 98 12.00 -54.32 -68.92
N VAL A 99 11.94 -53.05 -68.50
CA VAL A 99 11.39 -52.62 -67.22
C VAL A 99 9.98 -52.12 -67.43
N TYR A 100 9.05 -52.64 -66.63
CA TYR A 100 7.61 -52.38 -66.71
C TYR A 100 7.10 -51.69 -65.43
N VAL A 101 6.13 -50.78 -65.59
CA VAL A 101 5.26 -50.29 -64.50
C VAL A 101 3.87 -50.93 -64.61
N HIS A 102 3.25 -51.29 -63.48
CA HIS A 102 2.01 -52.09 -63.42
C HIS A 102 0.74 -51.33 -63.04
N LYS A 103 0.88 -50.14 -62.44
CA LYS A 103 -0.22 -49.31 -61.94
C LYS A 103 0.12 -47.82 -62.07
N PRO A 104 -0.84 -46.89 -61.94
CA PRO A 104 -0.49 -45.48 -61.75
C PRO A 104 0.37 -45.32 -60.49
N VAL A 105 1.23 -44.31 -60.57
CA VAL A 105 2.07 -43.82 -59.48
C VAL A 105 1.63 -42.38 -59.23
N ASP A 106 1.66 -42.00 -57.96
CA ASP A 106 1.23 -40.74 -57.37
C ASP A 106 2.50 -40.14 -56.73
N ARG A 107 2.87 -38.91 -57.10
CA ARG A 107 4.11 -38.23 -56.68
C ARG A 107 4.02 -37.77 -55.23
N GLU A 108 2.83 -37.42 -54.77
CA GLU A 108 2.50 -37.03 -53.39
C GLU A 108 2.60 -38.21 -52.42
N GLU A 109 2.30 -39.43 -52.86
CA GLU A 109 2.59 -40.66 -52.11
C GLU A 109 4.07 -41.04 -52.20
N ASN A 110 4.67 -41.04 -53.41
CA ASN A 110 6.04 -41.53 -53.65
C ASN A 110 6.76 -40.82 -54.81
N ALA A 111 7.36 -39.66 -54.57
CA ALA A 111 8.05 -38.88 -55.62
C ALA A 111 9.30 -39.53 -56.25
N LEU A 112 9.96 -40.48 -55.58
CA LEU A 112 11.24 -41.04 -56.02
C LEU A 112 11.37 -42.52 -55.61
N PHE A 113 11.79 -43.38 -56.55
CA PHE A 113 12.01 -44.81 -56.30
C PHE A 113 13.47 -45.19 -56.53
N HIS A 114 14.12 -45.72 -55.50
CA HIS A 114 15.50 -46.18 -55.56
C HIS A 114 15.53 -47.67 -55.94
N LEU A 115 15.98 -47.95 -57.17
CA LEU A 115 16.09 -49.30 -57.71
C LEU A 115 17.54 -49.77 -57.84
N LYS A 116 17.68 -51.09 -57.75
CA LYS A 116 18.93 -51.85 -57.86
C LYS A 116 18.76 -52.90 -58.92
N PHE A 117 19.55 -52.77 -59.98
CA PHE A 117 19.55 -53.65 -61.14
C PHE A 117 20.76 -54.58 -61.09
N GLU A 118 20.51 -55.88 -61.14
CA GLU A 118 21.52 -56.94 -61.10
C GLU A 118 21.46 -57.76 -62.40
N ILE A 119 22.64 -58.16 -62.89
CA ILE A 119 22.78 -59.08 -64.02
C ILE A 119 23.39 -60.37 -63.47
N LEU A 120 22.61 -61.45 -63.47
CA LEU A 120 22.98 -62.76 -62.95
C LEU A 120 23.19 -63.76 -64.09
N ASP A 121 23.99 -64.79 -63.85
CA ASP A 121 24.10 -65.96 -64.72
C ASP A 121 22.90 -66.91 -64.46
N LYS A 122 22.27 -67.36 -65.55
CA LYS A 122 21.01 -68.10 -65.52
C LYS A 122 21.14 -69.50 -64.89
N ASP A 123 22.32 -70.12 -64.99
CA ASP A 123 22.57 -71.49 -64.51
C ASP A 123 23.23 -71.52 -63.13
N THR A 124 24.10 -70.56 -62.82
CA THR A 124 24.87 -70.51 -61.57
C THR A 124 24.33 -69.50 -60.55
N GLY A 125 23.47 -68.56 -60.96
CA GLY A 125 22.96 -67.49 -60.11
C GLY A 125 23.99 -66.42 -59.72
N LEU A 126 25.24 -66.53 -60.20
CA LEU A 126 26.33 -65.62 -59.86
C LEU A 126 26.24 -64.30 -60.63
N GLN A 127 26.72 -63.22 -60.02
CA GLN A 127 26.69 -61.88 -60.60
C GLN A 127 27.67 -61.72 -61.77
N ILE A 128 27.15 -61.46 -62.98
CA ILE A 128 27.92 -61.24 -64.23
C ILE A 128 28.49 -59.82 -64.28
N ASP A 129 27.76 -58.82 -63.77
CA ASP A 129 28.28 -57.47 -63.59
C ASP A 129 27.75 -56.76 -62.35
N ARG A 130 28.49 -55.73 -61.95
CA ARG A 130 28.22 -54.90 -60.77
C ARG A 130 26.80 -54.37 -60.77
N GLU A 131 26.20 -54.33 -59.58
CA GLU A 131 24.90 -53.71 -59.35
C GLU A 131 24.89 -52.26 -59.89
N LEU A 132 23.86 -51.94 -60.66
CA LEU A 132 23.57 -50.59 -61.14
C LEU A 132 22.42 -50.03 -60.30
N SER A 133 22.69 -48.96 -59.55
CA SER A 133 21.64 -48.15 -58.93
C SER A 133 20.95 -47.31 -60.01
N ILE A 134 19.63 -47.23 -59.95
CA ILE A 134 18.78 -46.50 -60.91
C ILE A 134 17.69 -45.82 -60.09
N ASP A 135 17.54 -44.51 -60.25
CA ASP A 135 16.46 -43.77 -59.61
C ASP A 135 15.34 -43.56 -60.63
N ILE A 136 14.09 -43.86 -60.27
CA ILE A 136 12.90 -43.46 -61.05
C ILE A 136 12.32 -42.22 -60.37
N ASP A 137 12.42 -41.09 -61.04
CA ASP A 137 11.93 -39.78 -60.59
C ASP A 137 10.53 -39.56 -61.17
N ILE A 138 9.57 -39.24 -60.31
CA ILE A 138 8.16 -39.14 -60.70
C ILE A 138 7.86 -37.70 -61.11
N MET A 139 7.47 -37.53 -62.37
CA MET A 139 7.27 -36.20 -62.97
C MET A 139 5.86 -35.67 -62.72
N ASP A 140 5.86 -34.49 -62.11
CA ASP A 140 4.74 -33.66 -61.63
C ASP A 140 3.60 -33.43 -62.64
N ILE A 141 2.36 -33.39 -62.12
CA ILE A 141 1.20 -32.76 -62.75
C ILE A 141 0.60 -31.65 -61.86
N ASN A 142 -0.53 -31.08 -62.29
CA ASN A 142 -1.30 -30.11 -61.52
C ASN A 142 -2.69 -30.70 -61.23
N ASP A 143 -2.74 -31.74 -60.39
CA ASP A 143 -3.99 -32.40 -59.97
C ASP A 143 -4.44 -31.96 -58.56
N ASN A 144 -3.51 -31.49 -57.71
CA ASN A 144 -3.90 -30.81 -56.49
C ASN A 144 -4.41 -29.38 -56.79
N ALA A 145 -4.84 -28.71 -55.73
CA ALA A 145 -5.31 -27.34 -55.76
C ALA A 145 -4.85 -26.64 -54.49
N PRO A 146 -4.48 -25.34 -54.56
CA PRO A 146 -3.85 -24.68 -53.43
C PRO A 146 -4.87 -24.45 -52.33
N THR A 147 -4.58 -24.94 -51.13
CA THR A 147 -5.50 -24.94 -49.97
C THR A 147 -5.08 -23.94 -48.91
N PHE A 148 -6.03 -23.14 -48.40
CA PHE A 148 -5.82 -22.31 -47.20
C PHE A 148 -5.87 -23.16 -45.92
N ASP A 149 -5.07 -22.81 -44.91
CA ASP A 149 -5.10 -23.42 -43.57
C ASP A 149 -6.50 -23.41 -42.92
N LYS A 150 -7.33 -22.43 -43.29
CA LYS A 150 -8.68 -22.21 -42.74
C LYS A 150 -9.62 -21.77 -43.86
N SER A 151 -10.81 -22.36 -43.90
CA SER A 151 -11.91 -21.91 -44.79
C SER A 151 -12.53 -20.58 -44.34
N ARG A 152 -12.43 -20.24 -43.04
CA ARG A 152 -12.80 -18.93 -42.50
C ARG A 152 -11.73 -18.38 -41.56
N TYR A 153 -11.41 -17.10 -41.74
CA TYR A 153 -10.62 -16.28 -40.82
C TYR A 153 -11.55 -15.26 -40.14
N THR A 154 -11.24 -14.87 -38.91
CA THR A 154 -12.00 -13.86 -38.16
C THR A 154 -11.04 -13.06 -37.31
N ALA A 155 -11.21 -11.73 -37.29
CA ALA A 155 -10.38 -10.82 -36.53
C ALA A 155 -11.17 -9.57 -36.12
N ASP A 156 -10.92 -9.10 -34.90
CA ASP A 156 -11.50 -7.88 -34.36
C ASP A 156 -10.50 -6.73 -34.55
N ILE A 157 -10.92 -5.67 -35.25
CA ILE A 157 -10.06 -4.60 -35.77
C ILE A 157 -10.56 -3.27 -35.21
N LYS A 158 -9.74 -2.56 -34.41
CA LYS A 158 -10.07 -1.18 -34.00
C LYS A 158 -10.23 -0.30 -35.23
N GLU A 159 -11.25 0.55 -35.28
CA GLU A 159 -11.43 1.45 -36.44
C GLU A 159 -10.28 2.47 -36.59
N ASN A 160 -9.62 2.82 -35.49
CA ASN A 160 -8.43 3.68 -35.45
C ASN A 160 -7.12 3.00 -35.90
N SER A 161 -7.21 1.80 -36.49
CA SER A 161 -6.08 1.14 -37.16
C SER A 161 -5.52 2.02 -38.28
N GLU A 162 -4.19 2.19 -38.32
CA GLU A 162 -3.51 2.97 -39.34
C GLU A 162 -3.57 2.30 -40.73
N GLU A 163 -3.36 3.09 -41.80
CA GLU A 163 -3.16 2.54 -43.15
C GLU A 163 -1.93 1.62 -43.20
N GLY A 164 -2.10 0.42 -43.75
CA GLY A 164 -1.05 -0.58 -43.78
C GLY A 164 -1.56 -1.97 -43.41
N TYR A 165 -0.71 -2.77 -42.76
CA TYR A 165 -0.97 -4.18 -42.49
C TYR A 165 -2.03 -4.39 -41.40
N LEU A 166 -3.05 -5.18 -41.71
CA LEU A 166 -4.01 -5.68 -40.73
C LEU A 166 -3.46 -6.94 -40.04
N PRO A 167 -3.87 -7.26 -38.80
CA PRO A 167 -3.48 -8.47 -38.06
C PRO A 167 -4.14 -9.76 -38.59
N VAL A 168 -4.19 -9.92 -39.93
CA VAL A 168 -4.74 -11.09 -40.63
C VAL A 168 -3.70 -11.60 -41.62
N GLN A 169 -2.94 -12.59 -41.16
CA GLN A 169 -2.05 -13.39 -42.00
C GLN A 169 -2.83 -14.55 -42.62
N LEU A 170 -2.65 -14.72 -43.93
CA LEU A 170 -3.16 -15.81 -44.74
C LEU A 170 -1.99 -16.72 -45.10
N HIS A 171 -2.24 -18.02 -45.05
CA HIS A 171 -1.30 -19.05 -45.45
C HIS A 171 -2.05 -20.05 -46.34
N ALA A 172 -1.44 -20.39 -47.46
CA ALA A 172 -1.94 -21.37 -48.41
C ALA A 172 -0.81 -22.32 -48.81
N THR A 173 -1.16 -23.58 -49.01
CA THR A 173 -0.22 -24.64 -49.39
C THR A 173 -0.76 -25.45 -50.54
N ASP A 174 0.11 -25.73 -51.50
CA ASP A 174 -0.08 -26.77 -52.48
C ASP A 174 0.80 -27.98 -52.16
N ARG A 175 0.45 -29.11 -52.75
CA ARG A 175 1.15 -30.39 -52.61
C ARG A 175 2.05 -30.71 -53.80
N ASP A 176 1.66 -30.26 -54.99
CA ASP A 176 2.42 -30.35 -56.23
C ASP A 176 3.87 -29.82 -56.08
N GLN A 177 4.75 -30.19 -57.01
CA GLN A 177 6.21 -30.13 -56.80
C GLN A 177 6.72 -28.72 -56.45
N SER A 178 7.18 -28.55 -55.21
CA SER A 178 7.67 -27.27 -54.70
C SER A 178 8.74 -26.63 -55.59
N GLY A 179 8.44 -25.45 -56.14
CA GLY A 179 9.29 -24.72 -57.09
C GLY A 179 8.92 -24.90 -58.57
N THR A 180 7.93 -25.74 -58.90
CA THR A 180 7.27 -25.72 -60.21
C THR A 180 6.11 -24.72 -60.23
N PRO A 181 5.61 -24.30 -61.41
CA PRO A 181 4.41 -23.46 -61.52
C PRO A 181 3.16 -24.06 -60.85
N ASN A 182 3.09 -25.40 -60.77
CA ASN A 182 1.96 -26.10 -60.16
C ASN A 182 1.89 -25.78 -58.66
N SER A 183 3.03 -25.80 -57.98
CA SER A 183 3.14 -25.40 -56.56
C SER A 183 3.06 -23.89 -56.28
N ASN A 184 3.09 -23.03 -57.32
CA ASN A 184 3.33 -21.59 -57.15
C ASN A 184 2.02 -20.81 -57.01
N ILE A 185 1.68 -20.43 -55.77
CA ILE A 185 0.38 -19.86 -55.43
C ILE A 185 0.40 -18.34 -55.55
N THR A 186 -0.53 -17.79 -56.31
CA THR A 186 -0.87 -16.37 -56.32
C THR A 186 -2.12 -16.15 -55.47
N ILE A 187 -2.01 -15.33 -54.42
CA ILE A 187 -3.13 -15.02 -53.51
C ILE A 187 -3.74 -13.66 -53.87
N SER A 188 -5.07 -13.57 -53.96
CA SER A 188 -5.77 -12.34 -54.37
C SER A 188 -7.12 -12.15 -53.67
N VAL A 189 -7.65 -10.93 -53.68
CA VAL A 189 -9.02 -10.61 -53.19
C VAL A 189 -9.99 -10.67 -54.36
N ILE A 190 -11.02 -11.52 -54.28
CA ILE A 190 -12.09 -11.63 -55.29
C ILE A 190 -13.15 -10.55 -55.07
N SER A 191 -13.59 -10.40 -53.81
CA SER A 191 -14.72 -9.53 -53.48
C SER A 191 -14.69 -9.06 -52.03
N GLN A 192 -15.15 -7.83 -51.81
CA GLN A 192 -15.28 -7.21 -50.49
C GLN A 192 -16.71 -6.67 -50.31
N LYS A 193 -17.28 -6.83 -49.10
CA LYS A 193 -18.56 -6.26 -48.71
C LYS A 193 -18.46 -5.58 -47.33
N PRO A 194 -18.79 -4.28 -47.20
CA PRO A 194 -18.99 -3.30 -48.26
C PRO A 194 -17.67 -2.98 -48.99
N GLN A 195 -17.72 -2.16 -50.06
CA GLN A 195 -16.59 -1.90 -50.95
C GLN A 195 -15.57 -0.84 -50.47
N GLN A 196 -15.86 -0.10 -49.40
CA GLN A 196 -14.99 0.95 -48.85
C GLN A 196 -14.95 0.87 -47.31
N PRO A 197 -13.81 1.14 -46.64
CA PRO A 197 -12.47 1.39 -47.19
C PRO A 197 -11.94 0.19 -47.99
N VAL A 198 -10.89 0.37 -48.79
CA VAL A 198 -10.37 -0.70 -49.64
C VAL A 198 -9.44 -1.59 -48.82
N ILE A 199 -9.82 -2.87 -48.69
CA ILE A 199 -9.00 -3.92 -48.08
C ILE A 199 -8.28 -4.65 -49.21
N ALA A 200 -7.07 -4.19 -49.48
CA ALA A 200 -6.17 -4.86 -50.40
C ALA A 200 -5.45 -6.03 -49.72
N LEU A 201 -4.64 -6.75 -50.48
CA LEU A 201 -3.80 -7.84 -50.00
C LEU A 201 -2.38 -7.64 -50.53
N LYS A 202 -1.39 -7.91 -49.68
CA LYS A 202 0.02 -7.94 -50.06
C LYS A 202 0.58 -9.33 -49.79
N GLN A 203 0.93 -10.03 -50.86
CA GLN A 203 1.68 -11.27 -50.78
C GLN A 203 3.12 -10.97 -50.33
N ILE A 204 3.64 -11.79 -49.42
CA ILE A 204 4.96 -11.66 -48.79
C ILE A 204 5.92 -12.71 -49.35
N ASP A 205 5.38 -13.90 -49.63
CA ASP A 205 6.06 -15.08 -50.17
C ASP A 205 5.03 -15.95 -50.91
N ASP A 206 5.45 -16.94 -51.69
CA ASP A 206 4.57 -17.76 -52.54
C ASP A 206 3.46 -18.48 -51.73
N ARG A 207 3.65 -18.66 -50.42
CA ARG A 207 2.68 -19.31 -49.50
C ARG A 207 1.99 -18.37 -48.51
N MET A 208 2.41 -17.10 -48.41
CA MET A 208 1.98 -16.19 -47.33
C MET A 208 1.58 -14.81 -47.83
N ALA A 209 0.41 -14.33 -47.37
CA ALA A 209 -0.08 -12.99 -47.64
C ALA A 209 -0.64 -12.33 -46.38
N TRP A 210 -0.65 -10.99 -46.38
CA TRP A 210 -1.27 -10.18 -45.34
C TRP A 210 -2.33 -9.27 -45.96
N LEU A 211 -3.44 -9.06 -45.26
CA LEU A 211 -4.39 -8.01 -45.63
C LEU A 211 -3.81 -6.62 -45.33
N THR A 212 -4.15 -5.64 -46.18
CA THR A 212 -3.72 -4.26 -46.03
C THR A 212 -4.87 -3.27 -46.21
N LEU A 213 -5.07 -2.38 -45.25
CA LEU A 213 -6.06 -1.31 -45.28
C LEU A 213 -5.54 -0.08 -46.04
N ALA A 214 -6.36 0.46 -46.95
CA ALA A 214 -6.20 1.78 -47.54
C ALA A 214 -7.44 2.65 -47.23
N GLY A 215 -7.21 3.83 -46.64
CA GLY A 215 -8.23 4.60 -45.92
C GLY A 215 -8.35 4.18 -44.45
N CYS A 216 -9.52 4.37 -43.88
CA CYS A 216 -9.84 4.08 -42.48
C CYS A 216 -11.19 3.38 -42.37
N PHE A 217 -11.41 2.64 -41.29
CA PHE A 217 -12.75 2.16 -40.95
C PHE A 217 -13.58 3.27 -40.29
N ASN A 218 -14.87 3.01 -40.14
CA ASN A 218 -15.80 3.86 -39.40
C ASN A 218 -16.94 2.99 -38.87
N TYR A 219 -17.00 2.85 -37.54
CA TYR A 219 -17.87 1.91 -36.83
C TYR A 219 -19.37 2.23 -37.04
N ASP A 220 -19.73 3.52 -37.05
CA ASP A 220 -21.09 4.01 -37.35
C ASP A 220 -21.65 3.47 -38.67
N LYS A 221 -20.87 3.60 -39.76
CA LYS A 221 -21.31 3.22 -41.11
C LYS A 221 -21.31 1.72 -41.31
N THR A 222 -20.33 0.99 -40.77
CA THR A 222 -20.22 -0.46 -40.97
C THR A 222 -19.36 -1.12 -39.90
N ARG A 223 -19.97 -2.06 -39.18
CA ARG A 223 -19.35 -2.82 -38.08
C ARG A 223 -18.74 -4.16 -38.49
N ASN A 224 -19.01 -4.66 -39.70
CA ASN A 224 -18.51 -5.96 -40.16
C ASN A 224 -18.16 -5.91 -41.65
N TYR A 225 -17.02 -6.49 -42.02
CA TYR A 225 -16.55 -6.61 -43.41
C TYR A 225 -16.35 -8.08 -43.76
N GLU A 226 -16.88 -8.50 -44.91
CA GLU A 226 -16.60 -9.82 -45.48
C GLU A 226 -15.70 -9.67 -46.71
N VAL A 227 -14.51 -10.26 -46.64
CA VAL A 227 -13.53 -10.31 -47.73
C VAL A 227 -13.39 -11.76 -48.18
N ILE A 228 -13.55 -12.03 -49.48
CA ILE A 228 -13.33 -13.35 -50.05
C ILE A 228 -12.02 -13.33 -50.82
N VAL A 229 -11.09 -14.21 -50.45
CA VAL A 229 -9.77 -14.37 -51.07
C VAL A 229 -9.68 -15.67 -51.86
N GLN A 230 -8.89 -15.65 -52.93
CA GLN A 230 -8.53 -16.82 -53.74
C GLN A 230 -7.06 -17.15 -53.54
N ALA A 231 -6.76 -18.45 -53.43
CA ALA A 231 -5.45 -19.01 -53.70
C ALA A 231 -5.55 -19.71 -55.06
N LYS A 232 -4.64 -19.42 -55.99
CA LYS A 232 -4.63 -20.00 -57.34
C LYS A 232 -3.20 -20.32 -57.75
N ASP A 233 -2.96 -21.50 -58.32
CA ASP A 233 -1.65 -21.89 -58.84
C ASP A 233 -1.29 -21.21 -60.18
N GLN A 234 -0.14 -21.57 -60.73
CA GLN A 234 0.32 -21.21 -62.07
C GLN A 234 0.43 -22.44 -63.00
N GLY A 235 -0.27 -23.53 -62.68
CA GLY A 235 -0.28 -24.77 -63.43
C GLY A 235 -1.10 -24.73 -64.72
N THR A 236 -1.27 -25.89 -65.35
CA THR A 236 -1.99 -26.01 -66.63
C THR A 236 -2.72 -27.36 -66.73
N PRO A 237 -4.06 -27.39 -66.62
CA PRO A 237 -4.95 -26.26 -66.29
C PRO A 237 -4.75 -25.79 -64.85
N PRO A 238 -4.95 -24.49 -64.54
CA PRO A 238 -4.73 -23.99 -63.18
C PRO A 238 -5.93 -24.20 -62.27
N SER A 239 -5.67 -24.68 -61.05
CA SER A 239 -6.62 -24.91 -59.97
C SER A 239 -6.68 -23.73 -58.99
N SER A 240 -7.69 -23.71 -58.12
CA SER A 240 -7.83 -22.67 -57.08
C SER A 240 -8.77 -23.08 -55.94
N SER A 241 -8.58 -22.48 -54.76
CA SER A 241 -9.54 -22.49 -53.66
C SER A 241 -9.84 -21.09 -53.13
N THR A 242 -10.84 -20.96 -52.25
CA THR A 242 -11.25 -19.68 -51.66
C THR A 242 -11.44 -19.78 -50.16
N ALA A 243 -11.11 -18.72 -49.43
CA ALA A 243 -11.40 -18.57 -48.01
C ALA A 243 -12.15 -17.25 -47.74
N VAL A 244 -12.93 -17.23 -46.65
CA VAL A 244 -13.73 -16.07 -46.24
C VAL A 244 -13.11 -15.43 -45.00
N ILE A 245 -12.95 -14.11 -45.00
CA ILE A 245 -12.38 -13.34 -43.90
C ILE A 245 -13.47 -12.42 -43.38
N SER A 246 -13.83 -12.59 -42.10
CA SER A 246 -14.80 -11.74 -41.40
C SER A 246 -14.06 -10.80 -40.46
N LEU A 247 -13.98 -9.52 -40.79
CA LEU A 247 -13.45 -8.50 -39.89
C LEU A 247 -14.62 -7.89 -39.11
N ASN A 248 -14.53 -7.88 -37.79
CA ASN A 248 -15.43 -7.12 -36.94
C ASN A 248 -14.73 -5.81 -36.58
N ILE A 249 -15.38 -4.68 -36.78
CA ILE A 249 -14.83 -3.38 -36.40
C ILE A 249 -15.17 -3.13 -34.93
N VAL A 250 -14.14 -2.85 -34.15
CA VAL A 250 -14.23 -2.44 -32.76
C VAL A 250 -14.23 -0.93 -32.72
N ASP A 251 -15.23 -0.39 -32.03
CA ASP A 251 -15.45 1.04 -31.82
C ASP A 251 -14.30 1.68 -31.03
N THR A 252 -14.01 2.96 -31.28
CA THR A 252 -12.97 3.72 -30.58
C THR A 252 -13.42 5.16 -30.36
N ASN A 253 -12.63 5.97 -29.64
CA ASN A 253 -12.94 7.39 -29.51
C ASN A 253 -12.93 8.10 -30.89
N THR A 254 -14.10 8.36 -31.46
CA THR A 254 -14.30 9.21 -32.65
C THR A 254 -15.27 10.38 -32.39
N HIS A 255 -16.00 10.35 -31.27
CA HIS A 255 -16.86 11.44 -30.85
C HIS A 255 -16.41 12.00 -29.49
N PRO A 256 -16.08 13.31 -29.40
CA PRO A 256 -15.85 13.92 -28.11
C PRO A 256 -17.17 14.04 -27.32
N PRO A 257 -17.12 13.99 -25.98
CA PRO A 257 -18.27 14.15 -25.12
C PRO A 257 -18.64 15.63 -25.08
N VAL A 258 -19.93 15.92 -25.19
CA VAL A 258 -20.48 17.27 -25.26
C VAL A 258 -21.40 17.49 -24.07
N PHE A 259 -21.33 18.65 -23.41
CA PHE A 259 -22.23 18.97 -22.30
C PHE A 259 -23.68 19.10 -22.80
N LYS A 260 -24.64 18.50 -22.08
CA LYS A 260 -26.08 18.59 -22.42
C LYS A 260 -26.60 20.03 -22.34
N GLU A 261 -26.15 20.76 -21.33
CA GLU A 261 -26.51 22.15 -21.09
C GLU A 261 -25.33 23.09 -21.32
N THR A 262 -25.60 24.25 -21.92
CA THR A 262 -24.57 25.25 -22.27
C THR A 262 -24.03 26.05 -21.08
N LYS A 263 -24.73 26.00 -19.93
CA LYS A 263 -24.37 26.61 -18.65
C LYS A 263 -25.03 25.83 -17.53
N TYR A 264 -24.38 25.75 -16.37
CA TYR A 264 -24.99 25.22 -15.16
C TYR A 264 -25.00 26.25 -14.03
N LYS A 265 -25.92 26.06 -13.08
CA LYS A 265 -25.98 26.75 -11.79
C LYS A 265 -25.93 25.70 -10.69
N GLY A 266 -25.17 25.97 -9.64
CA GLY A 266 -25.19 25.26 -8.37
C GLY A 266 -25.34 26.25 -7.23
N GLU A 267 -25.87 25.78 -6.11
CA GLU A 267 -26.03 26.53 -4.86
C GLU A 267 -25.32 25.73 -3.77
N VAL A 268 -24.52 26.38 -2.91
CA VAL A 268 -23.81 25.70 -1.84
C VAL A 268 -23.72 26.54 -0.57
N LEU A 269 -24.02 25.91 0.57
CA LEU A 269 -23.85 26.47 1.89
C LEU A 269 -22.35 26.47 2.24
N GLU A 270 -21.81 27.61 2.64
CA GLU A 270 -20.36 27.83 2.74
C GLU A 270 -19.62 26.85 3.68
N SER A 271 -20.25 26.55 4.82
CA SER A 271 -19.76 25.63 5.85
C SER A 271 -20.01 24.15 5.54
N THR A 272 -20.51 23.82 4.34
CA THR A 272 -20.91 22.45 3.94
C THR A 272 -19.99 21.85 2.88
N LYS A 273 -19.36 20.72 3.22
CA LYS A 273 -18.67 19.83 2.27
C LYS A 273 -19.64 18.77 1.72
N GLY A 274 -19.63 18.55 0.42
CA GLY A 274 -20.49 17.57 -0.25
C GLY A 274 -20.67 17.84 -1.75
N ASP A 275 -21.57 17.08 -2.37
CA ASP A 275 -21.95 17.23 -3.79
C ASP A 275 -22.81 18.50 -3.97
N VAL A 276 -22.41 19.37 -4.90
CA VAL A 276 -23.13 20.60 -5.26
C VAL A 276 -24.01 20.40 -6.48
N LEU A 277 -23.49 19.68 -7.49
CA LEU A 277 -24.07 19.63 -8.82
C LEU A 277 -23.64 18.37 -9.57
N ARG A 278 -24.53 17.83 -10.40
CA ARG A 278 -24.21 16.86 -11.45
C ARG A 278 -24.25 17.53 -12.82
N VAL A 279 -23.14 17.48 -13.56
CA VAL A 279 -23.07 17.97 -14.96
C VAL A 279 -23.12 16.79 -15.92
N ALA A 280 -24.10 16.78 -16.82
CA ALA A 280 -24.33 15.68 -17.74
C ALA A 280 -23.72 15.93 -19.13
N VAL A 281 -23.22 14.87 -19.75
CA VAL A 281 -22.69 14.89 -21.11
C VAL A 281 -23.39 13.88 -22.00
N GLU A 282 -23.29 14.07 -23.31
CA GLU A 282 -23.64 13.07 -24.33
C GLU A 282 -22.41 12.74 -25.16
N ASP A 283 -22.25 11.46 -25.42
CA ASP A 283 -21.21 10.86 -26.23
C ASP A 283 -21.87 9.75 -27.06
N LYS A 284 -21.41 9.55 -28.29
CA LYS A 284 -22.02 8.66 -29.29
C LYS A 284 -21.29 7.32 -29.41
N ASP A 285 -20.05 7.26 -28.94
CA ASP A 285 -19.25 6.05 -28.99
C ASP A 285 -19.81 5.00 -28.01
N THR A 286 -19.42 3.74 -28.17
CA THR A 286 -20.10 2.61 -27.49
C THR A 286 -20.07 2.76 -25.96
N PRO A 287 -21.24 2.76 -25.27
CA PRO A 287 -21.31 2.98 -23.84
C PRO A 287 -20.45 2.03 -23.01
N ASN A 288 -19.91 2.55 -21.90
CA ASN A 288 -18.97 1.88 -20.99
C ASN A 288 -17.57 1.56 -21.58
N THR A 289 -17.25 1.98 -22.80
CA THR A 289 -15.86 1.89 -23.32
C THR A 289 -14.99 3.07 -22.85
N PRO A 290 -13.65 2.95 -22.87
CA PRO A 290 -12.75 4.09 -22.65
C PRO A 290 -12.89 5.21 -23.70
N GLY A 291 -13.47 4.89 -24.87
CA GLY A 291 -13.88 5.87 -25.87
C GLY A 291 -15.01 6.75 -25.36
N TRP A 292 -16.05 6.16 -24.77
CA TRP A 292 -17.23 6.87 -24.24
C TRP A 292 -17.06 7.44 -22.81
N ARG A 293 -16.13 6.89 -22.01
CA ARG A 293 -15.94 7.29 -20.61
C ARG A 293 -15.46 8.73 -20.48
N ALA A 294 -16.29 9.57 -19.84
CA ALA A 294 -16.01 10.98 -19.63
C ALA A 294 -14.96 11.20 -18.54
N LYS A 295 -14.15 12.25 -18.71
CA LYS A 295 -13.08 12.67 -17.82
C LYS A 295 -13.05 14.20 -17.74
N TYR A 296 -13.66 14.71 -16.68
CA TYR A 296 -13.75 16.13 -16.38
C TYR A 296 -12.43 16.71 -15.89
N PHE A 297 -12.24 18.01 -16.07
CA PHE A 297 -11.10 18.78 -15.55
C PHE A 297 -11.45 20.26 -15.45
N PHE A 298 -10.87 20.97 -14.48
CA PHE A 298 -11.00 22.42 -14.37
C PHE A 298 -10.08 23.13 -15.38
N ILE A 299 -10.57 24.23 -15.94
CA ILE A 299 -9.83 25.12 -16.87
C ILE A 299 -9.47 26.44 -16.15
N ASN A 300 -10.37 26.97 -15.32
CA ASN A 300 -10.17 28.12 -14.42
C ASN A 300 -11.26 28.15 -13.32
N GLY A 301 -11.10 29.03 -12.34
CA GLY A 301 -12.05 29.30 -11.26
C GLY A 301 -11.85 28.44 -10.00
N ASN A 302 -10.93 27.48 -10.04
CA ASN A 302 -10.62 26.57 -8.94
C ASN A 302 -9.12 26.62 -8.57
N GLU A 303 -8.52 27.81 -8.64
CA GLU A 303 -7.09 28.05 -8.37
C GLU A 303 -6.71 27.73 -6.91
N ASP A 304 -7.62 28.02 -5.97
CA ASP A 304 -7.48 27.66 -4.55
C ASP A 304 -7.61 26.14 -4.30
N GLY A 305 -8.08 25.34 -5.28
CA GLY A 305 -8.36 23.91 -5.10
C GLY A 305 -9.45 23.64 -4.06
N ALA A 306 -10.55 24.40 -4.13
CA ALA A 306 -11.72 24.27 -3.25
C ALA A 306 -12.71 23.20 -3.74
N PHE A 307 -12.77 22.95 -5.06
CA PHE A 307 -13.68 21.99 -5.69
C PHE A 307 -12.95 20.74 -6.21
N GLN A 308 -13.68 19.63 -6.25
CA GLN A 308 -13.31 18.39 -6.94
C GLN A 308 -14.42 18.04 -7.94
N ILE A 309 -14.06 17.36 -9.04
CA ILE A 309 -15.04 16.79 -9.96
C ILE A 309 -14.65 15.37 -10.34
N GLU A 310 -15.56 14.43 -10.14
CA GLU A 310 -15.37 13.00 -10.44
C GLU A 310 -16.41 12.51 -11.44
N THR A 311 -16.08 11.49 -12.23
CA THR A 311 -17.03 10.87 -13.16
C THR A 311 -17.80 9.76 -12.47
N ASP A 312 -19.13 9.85 -12.47
CA ASP A 312 -20.02 8.79 -12.02
C ASP A 312 -19.88 7.54 -12.92
N PRO A 313 -19.52 6.36 -12.37
CA PRO A 313 -19.24 5.18 -13.17
C PRO A 313 -20.48 4.52 -13.76
N GLU A 314 -21.70 4.86 -13.34
CA GLU A 314 -22.93 4.33 -13.92
C GLU A 314 -23.55 5.30 -14.95
N THR A 315 -23.55 6.60 -14.67
CA THR A 315 -24.24 7.62 -15.50
C THR A 315 -23.32 8.41 -16.44
N ASN A 316 -22.00 8.34 -16.25
CA ASN A 316 -20.99 9.17 -16.95
C ASN A 316 -21.07 10.68 -16.63
N GLU A 317 -21.88 11.08 -15.65
CA GLU A 317 -22.04 12.47 -15.19
C GLU A 317 -20.84 12.94 -14.36
N GLY A 318 -20.53 14.23 -14.40
CA GLY A 318 -19.53 14.85 -13.53
C GLY A 318 -20.18 15.26 -12.21
N ILE A 319 -19.81 14.60 -11.11
CA ILE A 319 -20.20 14.98 -9.76
C ILE A 319 -19.22 16.06 -9.28
N LEU A 320 -19.71 17.30 -9.19
CA LEU A 320 -18.97 18.47 -8.70
C LEU A 320 -19.21 18.64 -7.20
N SER A 321 -18.15 18.57 -6.40
CA SER A 321 -18.20 18.58 -4.94
C SER A 321 -17.22 19.56 -4.30
N VAL A 322 -17.52 19.97 -3.07
CA VAL A 322 -16.71 20.90 -2.27
C VAL A 322 -15.78 20.15 -1.33
N LEU A 323 -14.48 20.42 -1.45
CA LEU A 323 -13.39 19.80 -0.70
C LEU A 323 -12.96 20.66 0.52
N LYS A 324 -13.06 21.99 0.40
CA LYS A 324 -12.71 22.98 1.43
C LYS A 324 -13.95 23.80 1.79
N GLU A 325 -14.17 24.11 3.07
CA GLU A 325 -15.19 25.11 3.42
C GLU A 325 -14.92 26.42 2.65
N MET A 326 -16.00 27.13 2.34
CA MET A 326 -15.97 28.46 1.73
C MET A 326 -16.48 29.50 2.74
N ASP A 327 -16.54 30.75 2.27
CA ASP A 327 -16.60 31.98 3.07
C ASP A 327 -17.28 33.00 2.13
N PHE A 328 -18.53 33.36 2.45
CA PHE A 328 -19.41 34.18 1.61
C PHE A 328 -18.96 35.64 1.55
N GLU A 329 -18.45 36.14 2.68
CA GLU A 329 -17.92 37.49 2.91
C GLU A 329 -16.76 37.76 1.96
N ARG A 330 -15.90 36.75 1.78
CA ARG A 330 -14.80 36.74 0.82
C ARG A 330 -15.28 36.47 -0.60
N THR A 331 -16.20 35.53 -0.85
CA THR A 331 -16.69 35.23 -2.22
C THR A 331 -18.08 34.59 -2.30
N SER A 332 -19.12 35.41 -2.48
CA SER A 332 -20.52 35.00 -2.67
C SER A 332 -20.88 34.40 -4.05
N LEU A 333 -20.07 34.61 -5.09
CA LEU A 333 -20.29 34.07 -6.45
C LEU A 333 -18.99 33.60 -7.10
N LEU A 334 -18.97 32.34 -7.53
CA LEU A 334 -17.86 31.70 -8.24
C LEU A 334 -18.26 31.30 -9.66
N GLU A 335 -17.36 31.51 -10.62
CA GLU A 335 -17.50 31.05 -12.01
C GLU A 335 -16.39 30.04 -12.33
N LEU A 336 -16.76 28.77 -12.47
CA LEU A 336 -15.85 27.69 -12.84
C LEU A 336 -15.98 27.41 -14.34
N GLN A 337 -14.86 27.32 -15.07
CA GLN A 337 -14.87 26.71 -16.39
C GLN A 337 -14.40 25.26 -16.28
N ILE A 338 -15.28 24.33 -16.65
CA ILE A 338 -15.05 22.88 -16.60
C ILE A 338 -14.96 22.36 -18.03
N GLY A 339 -13.86 21.66 -18.35
CA GLY A 339 -13.68 20.93 -19.60
C GLY A 339 -14.02 19.46 -19.45
N VAL A 340 -14.40 18.81 -20.55
CA VAL A 340 -14.58 17.35 -20.61
C VAL A 340 -13.93 16.75 -21.86
N LYS A 341 -13.35 15.57 -21.69
CA LYS A 341 -12.74 14.72 -22.71
C LYS A 341 -12.92 13.26 -22.30
N ASN A 342 -12.50 12.31 -23.11
CA ASN A 342 -12.60 10.88 -22.78
C ASN A 342 -11.34 10.35 -22.05
N GLU A 343 -11.36 9.07 -21.70
CA GLU A 343 -10.18 8.34 -21.23
C GLU A 343 -9.23 7.94 -22.38
N GLU A 344 -9.77 7.40 -23.48
CA GLU A 344 -9.02 7.17 -24.72
C GLU A 344 -8.91 8.48 -25.53
N THR A 345 -7.83 8.67 -26.29
CA THR A 345 -7.61 9.91 -27.07
C THR A 345 -8.44 9.94 -28.35
N LEU A 346 -9.16 11.03 -28.60
CA LEU A 346 -9.94 11.27 -29.81
C LEU A 346 -9.13 11.00 -31.09
N PHE A 347 -9.60 10.03 -31.86
CA PHE A 347 -9.12 9.71 -33.20
C PHE A 347 -10.01 10.38 -34.24
N VAL A 348 -9.38 10.99 -35.25
CA VAL A 348 -10.07 11.50 -36.44
C VAL A 348 -9.35 10.95 -37.65
N CYS A 349 -10.10 10.28 -38.53
CA CYS A 349 -9.55 9.74 -39.77
C CYS A 349 -8.98 10.86 -40.66
N LYS A 350 -7.72 10.68 -41.10
CA LYS A 350 -6.98 11.65 -41.90
C LYS A 350 -7.29 11.46 -43.39
N ASP A 351 -8.42 12.00 -43.85
CA ASP A 351 -8.66 12.18 -45.27
C ASP A 351 -7.52 13.02 -45.89
N LYS A 352 -6.96 12.53 -47.01
CA LYS A 352 -5.74 13.07 -47.65
C LYS A 352 -5.93 14.43 -48.35
N SER A 353 -7.00 15.16 -48.00
CA SER A 353 -7.48 16.35 -48.73
C SER A 353 -7.49 17.66 -47.93
N THR A 354 -7.34 17.66 -46.60
CA THR A 354 -7.51 18.87 -45.77
C THR A 354 -6.39 19.04 -44.73
N GLY A 355 -5.45 19.96 -45.00
CA GLY A 355 -4.22 20.17 -44.24
C GLY A 355 -4.35 20.83 -42.86
N THR A 356 -5.48 20.70 -42.16
CA THR A 356 -5.70 21.25 -40.81
C THR A 356 -5.65 20.15 -39.75
N ASN A 357 -4.45 19.61 -39.51
CA ASN A 357 -4.15 18.57 -38.50
C ASN A 357 -4.25 19.06 -37.04
N LYS A 358 -5.35 19.70 -36.66
CA LYS A 358 -5.65 20.09 -35.28
C LYS A 358 -6.94 19.43 -34.85
N LEU A 359 -6.85 18.53 -33.87
CA LEU A 359 -8.02 17.97 -33.18
C LEU A 359 -8.91 19.11 -32.66
N PRO A 360 -10.25 18.93 -32.62
CA PRO A 360 -11.11 19.90 -31.95
C PRO A 360 -10.67 20.07 -30.49
N PRO A 361 -10.80 21.27 -29.90
CA PRO A 361 -10.61 21.42 -28.46
C PRO A 361 -11.64 20.54 -27.71
N PRO A 362 -11.31 20.04 -26.51
CA PRO A 362 -12.30 19.45 -25.62
C PRO A 362 -13.45 20.44 -25.36
N ASP A 363 -14.68 19.93 -25.19
CA ASP A 363 -15.82 20.79 -24.88
C ASP A 363 -15.68 21.39 -23.47
N SER A 364 -16.25 22.57 -23.25
CA SER A 364 -16.16 23.27 -21.97
C SER A 364 -17.39 24.09 -21.63
N VAL A 365 -17.86 23.97 -20.39
CA VAL A 365 -19.02 24.66 -19.85
C VAL A 365 -18.63 25.62 -18.72
N THR A 366 -19.37 26.72 -18.58
CA THR A 366 -19.28 27.59 -17.38
C THR A 366 -20.33 27.15 -16.36
N VAL A 367 -19.89 26.85 -15.15
CA VAL A 367 -20.72 26.61 -13.98
C VAL A 367 -20.67 27.84 -13.08
N LYS A 368 -21.83 28.41 -12.76
CA LYS A 368 -21.96 29.42 -11.71
C LYS A 368 -22.28 28.71 -10.40
N ILE A 369 -21.54 29.02 -9.35
CA ILE A 369 -21.83 28.57 -7.99
C ILE A 369 -22.17 29.80 -7.16
N GLU A 370 -23.42 29.88 -6.74
CA GLU A 370 -23.91 30.88 -5.80
C GLU A 370 -23.71 30.32 -4.39
N VAL A 371 -22.87 30.99 -3.59
CA VAL A 371 -22.64 30.62 -2.19
C VAL A 371 -23.81 31.17 -1.37
N ILE A 372 -24.32 30.37 -0.44
CA ILE A 372 -25.41 30.75 0.45
C ILE A 372 -24.84 30.98 1.84
N ASP A 373 -24.92 32.25 2.24
CA ASP A 373 -24.72 32.82 3.58
C ASP A 373 -25.45 31.99 4.66
N ILE A 374 -24.72 31.70 5.74
CA ILE A 374 -25.22 31.20 7.02
C ILE A 374 -24.56 31.99 8.15
N ASN A 375 -25.31 32.93 8.73
CA ASN A 375 -25.03 33.63 9.99
C ASN A 375 -23.87 33.05 10.84
N ASP A 376 -22.73 33.72 10.81
CA ASP A 376 -21.50 33.34 11.50
C ASP A 376 -21.53 33.70 13.02
N PRO A 377 -20.62 33.18 13.89
CA PRO A 377 -20.61 33.49 15.31
C PRO A 377 -19.81 34.78 15.62
N PRO A 378 -20.30 35.68 16.50
CA PRO A 378 -19.62 36.94 16.80
C PRO A 378 -18.17 36.76 17.31
N GLN A 379 -17.19 37.22 16.53
CA GLN A 379 -15.77 37.01 16.77
C GLN A 379 -15.19 38.06 17.75
N PHE A 380 -14.64 37.58 18.88
CA PHE A 380 -13.89 38.45 19.78
C PHE A 380 -12.49 38.74 19.23
N LYS A 381 -12.09 40.02 19.21
CA LYS A 381 -10.76 40.49 18.77
C LYS A 381 -9.58 39.84 19.50
N LYS A 382 -9.83 39.18 20.63
CA LYS A 382 -8.90 38.29 21.34
C LYS A 382 -9.69 37.15 21.97
N GLU A 383 -9.35 35.91 21.62
CA GLU A 383 -9.88 34.71 22.27
C GLU A 383 -9.54 34.66 23.77
N ILE A 384 -8.33 35.10 24.13
CA ILE A 384 -7.83 35.14 25.51
C ILE A 384 -7.40 36.58 25.85
N SER A 385 -7.95 37.13 26.95
CA SER A 385 -7.61 38.45 27.46
C SER A 385 -7.12 38.39 28.90
N HIS A 386 -5.95 38.98 29.17
CA HIS A 386 -5.36 39.06 30.51
C HIS A 386 -5.73 40.39 31.18
N VAL A 387 -6.22 40.33 32.42
CA VAL A 387 -6.52 41.49 33.27
C VAL A 387 -5.71 41.36 34.56
N TYR A 388 -5.22 42.47 35.10
CA TYR A 388 -4.49 42.50 36.37
C TYR A 388 -5.27 43.28 37.43
N GLN A 389 -5.48 42.65 38.58
CA GLN A 389 -6.36 43.11 39.64
C GLN A 389 -5.70 42.84 41.01
N ARG A 390 -6.11 43.53 42.07
CA ARG A 390 -5.79 43.16 43.45
C ARG A 390 -7.01 42.54 44.11
N GLU A 391 -6.79 41.64 45.05
CA GLU A 391 -7.84 41.26 45.99
C GLU A 391 -8.18 42.38 46.97
N GLU A 392 -9.22 42.18 47.79
CA GLU A 392 -9.76 43.13 48.78
C GLU A 392 -10.07 44.55 48.24
N GLU A 393 -10.11 44.72 46.92
CA GLU A 393 -10.50 45.98 46.28
C GLU A 393 -12.02 46.05 46.14
N SER A 394 -12.60 47.19 46.52
CA SER A 394 -14.06 47.38 46.62
C SER A 394 -14.81 47.06 45.32
N PRO A 395 -16.01 46.44 45.40
CA PRO A 395 -16.83 46.13 44.22
C PRO A 395 -17.22 47.34 43.37
N GLY A 396 -17.54 47.09 42.10
CA GLY A 396 -17.98 48.08 41.10
C GLY A 396 -16.90 48.51 40.10
N LYS A 397 -15.69 47.93 40.17
CA LYS A 397 -14.55 48.28 39.31
C LYS A 397 -14.69 47.66 37.92
N LEU A 398 -14.51 48.46 36.86
CA LEU A 398 -14.41 47.97 35.49
C LEU A 398 -13.08 47.23 35.28
N LEU A 399 -13.16 45.96 34.88
CA LEU A 399 -12.01 45.09 34.63
C LEU A 399 -11.68 44.96 33.13
N PHE A 400 -12.71 44.78 32.31
CA PHE A 400 -12.56 44.50 30.88
C PHE A 400 -13.75 45.07 30.09
N THR A 401 -13.49 45.45 28.84
CA THR A 401 -14.50 45.75 27.83
C THR A 401 -14.10 44.98 26.58
N PRO A 402 -14.92 44.03 26.09
CA PRO A 402 -14.61 43.28 24.88
C PRO A 402 -14.73 44.17 23.64
N GLU A 403 -13.95 43.84 22.63
CA GLU A 403 -14.16 44.28 21.25
C GLU A 403 -14.60 43.04 20.45
N VAL A 404 -15.78 43.10 19.84
CA VAL A 404 -16.38 42.02 19.03
C VAL A 404 -16.66 42.57 17.63
N HIS A 405 -16.37 41.74 16.63
CA HIS A 405 -16.79 41.89 15.24
C HIS A 405 -17.82 40.80 14.96
N ASP A 406 -18.83 41.11 14.18
CA ASP A 406 -19.77 40.16 13.61
C ASP A 406 -19.96 40.63 12.17
N ASP A 407 -19.95 39.72 11.20
CA ASP A 407 -19.91 40.08 9.79
C ASP A 407 -21.32 40.18 9.20
N ASP A 408 -22.29 39.44 9.76
CA ASP A 408 -23.72 39.48 9.41
C ASP A 408 -24.54 40.45 10.26
N SER A 409 -24.22 40.54 11.56
CA SER A 409 -25.06 41.22 12.56
C SER A 409 -24.54 42.61 12.88
N ASP A 410 -25.45 43.57 13.07
CA ASP A 410 -25.08 44.86 13.66
C ASP A 410 -24.57 44.62 15.11
N VAL A 411 -23.34 45.04 15.39
CA VAL A 411 -22.69 44.97 16.71
C VAL A 411 -23.55 45.61 17.82
N ASN A 412 -24.47 46.52 17.49
CA ASN A 412 -25.44 47.09 18.42
C ASN A 412 -26.54 46.11 18.91
N ASN A 413 -26.80 45.03 18.18
CA ASN A 413 -27.78 43.99 18.54
C ASN A 413 -27.16 42.86 19.38
N ILE A 414 -25.84 42.68 19.32
CA ILE A 414 -25.11 41.61 20.04
C ILE A 414 -25.38 41.69 21.54
N ARG A 415 -25.77 40.57 22.12
CA ARG A 415 -26.07 40.40 23.54
C ARG A 415 -24.96 39.64 24.25
N TYR A 416 -24.35 40.29 25.22
CA TYR A 416 -23.26 39.74 26.02
C TYR A 416 -23.78 38.92 27.21
N VAL A 417 -23.12 37.79 27.49
CA VAL A 417 -23.48 36.85 28.57
C VAL A 417 -22.21 36.34 29.26
N LEU A 418 -22.30 36.13 30.57
CA LEU A 418 -21.25 35.47 31.35
C LEU A 418 -21.57 33.97 31.40
N LEU A 419 -20.73 33.15 30.74
CA LEU A 419 -20.95 31.71 30.56
C LEU A 419 -20.30 30.88 31.67
N HIS A 420 -19.14 31.33 32.16
CA HIS A 420 -18.42 30.70 33.27
C HIS A 420 -17.91 31.77 34.25
N ASP A 421 -18.34 31.68 35.50
CA ASP A 421 -17.88 32.45 36.65
C ASP A 421 -18.11 31.60 37.92
N PRO A 422 -17.10 30.87 38.41
CA PRO A 422 -17.29 29.81 39.41
C PRO A 422 -17.63 30.34 40.82
N ALA A 423 -17.03 31.47 41.23
CA ALA A 423 -17.27 32.13 42.52
C ALA A 423 -18.36 33.22 42.45
N LYS A 424 -18.74 33.69 41.24
CA LYS A 424 -19.75 34.74 40.98
C LYS A 424 -19.30 36.14 41.40
N TRP A 425 -18.03 36.45 41.18
CA TRP A 425 -17.46 37.76 41.49
C TRP A 425 -17.70 38.81 40.40
N MET A 426 -18.19 38.40 39.22
CA MET A 426 -18.25 39.25 38.03
C MET A 426 -19.69 39.53 37.58
N GLY A 427 -19.95 40.79 37.24
CA GLY A 427 -21.14 41.22 36.51
C GLY A 427 -20.75 41.64 35.09
N ILE A 428 -21.51 41.20 34.10
CA ILE A 428 -21.38 41.66 32.71
C ILE A 428 -22.55 42.56 32.32
N ASP A 429 -22.27 43.68 31.68
CA ASP A 429 -23.31 44.50 31.05
C ASP A 429 -23.75 43.85 29.72
N ALA A 430 -25.04 43.49 29.63
CA ALA A 430 -25.56 42.69 28.52
C ALA A 430 -25.57 43.39 27.15
N LYS A 431 -25.27 44.70 27.06
CA LYS A 431 -25.22 45.48 25.82
C LYS A 431 -23.81 45.92 25.42
N THR A 432 -22.95 46.18 26.41
CA THR A 432 -21.60 46.73 26.20
C THR A 432 -20.49 45.73 26.52
N GLY A 433 -20.84 44.54 27.01
CA GLY A 433 -19.90 43.49 27.42
C GLY A 433 -19.01 43.86 28.60
N GLN A 434 -19.18 45.05 29.19
CA GLN A 434 -18.33 45.55 30.27
C GLN A 434 -18.38 44.61 31.49
N ILE A 435 -17.22 44.02 31.83
CA ILE A 435 -17.04 43.19 33.01
C ILE A 435 -16.68 44.07 34.20
N LYS A 436 -17.46 43.98 35.27
CA LYS A 436 -17.27 44.72 36.52
C LYS A 436 -17.26 43.77 37.71
N THR A 437 -16.46 44.08 38.73
CA THR A 437 -16.55 43.37 40.02
C THR A 437 -17.90 43.64 40.67
N ILE A 438 -18.58 42.61 41.18
CA ILE A 438 -19.84 42.73 41.93
C ILE A 438 -19.69 42.29 43.40
N GLU A 439 -18.72 41.41 43.67
CA GLU A 439 -18.27 41.01 45.00
C GLU A 439 -16.78 41.29 45.14
N ILE A 440 -16.25 41.13 46.34
CA ILE A 440 -14.80 41.17 46.59
C ILE A 440 -14.18 39.85 46.09
N MET A 441 -13.02 39.93 45.45
CA MET A 441 -12.23 38.77 45.03
C MET A 441 -11.14 38.51 46.07
N ASP A 442 -10.91 37.24 46.38
CA ASP A 442 -9.87 36.76 47.28
C ASP A 442 -8.99 35.74 46.50
N ARG A 443 -7.68 35.78 46.63
CA ARG A 443 -6.74 34.98 45.80
C ARG A 443 -6.51 33.58 46.37
N GLU A 444 -6.68 33.42 47.67
CA GLU A 444 -6.67 32.19 48.45
C GLU A 444 -7.87 31.27 48.19
N SER A 445 -8.91 31.82 47.56
CA SER A 445 -10.17 31.17 47.29
C SER A 445 -9.99 29.88 46.50
N PRO A 446 -10.74 28.80 46.81
CA PRO A 446 -10.64 27.52 46.09
C PRO A 446 -11.17 27.55 44.64
N PHE A 447 -11.46 28.74 44.11
CA PHE A 447 -11.85 29.00 42.71
C PHE A 447 -10.76 29.72 41.91
N VAL A 448 -9.61 30.03 42.54
CA VAL A 448 -8.41 30.61 41.93
C VAL A 448 -7.36 29.50 41.80
N GLU A 449 -6.66 29.44 40.68
CA GLU A 449 -5.56 28.49 40.44
C GLU A 449 -4.35 29.27 39.92
N ASP A 450 -3.16 29.05 40.52
CA ASP A 450 -1.92 29.80 40.23
C ASP A 450 -2.09 31.34 40.22
N SER A 451 -2.86 31.89 41.17
CA SER A 451 -3.23 33.31 41.27
C SER A 451 -4.03 33.86 40.07
N ILE A 452 -4.61 32.99 39.25
CA ILE A 452 -5.47 33.33 38.11
C ILE A 452 -6.91 32.91 38.39
N TYR A 453 -7.82 33.86 38.26
CA TYR A 453 -9.26 33.60 38.22
C TYR A 453 -9.74 33.57 36.77
N ASN A 454 -10.31 32.44 36.36
CA ASN A 454 -10.70 32.17 34.98
C ASN A 454 -12.22 32.36 34.79
N ILE A 455 -12.62 33.25 33.88
CA ILE A 455 -14.02 33.43 33.47
C ILE A 455 -14.16 33.32 31.95
N THR A 456 -15.33 32.88 31.51
CA THR A 456 -15.68 32.81 30.07
C THR A 456 -16.90 33.67 29.80
N ILE A 457 -16.75 34.60 28.86
CA ILE A 457 -17.85 35.41 28.33
C ILE A 457 -18.27 34.90 26.95
N GLY A 458 -19.53 35.12 26.61
CA GLY A 458 -20.10 34.87 25.29
C GLY A 458 -20.71 36.13 24.70
N ALA A 459 -20.62 36.27 23.38
CA ALA A 459 -21.36 37.23 22.57
C ALA A 459 -22.36 36.44 21.73
N ILE A 460 -23.61 36.91 21.67
CA ILE A 460 -24.72 36.24 20.99
C ILE A 460 -25.38 37.25 20.05
N ASP A 461 -25.40 36.95 18.77
CA ASP A 461 -26.03 37.69 17.67
C ASP A 461 -27.58 37.76 17.76
N ASP A 462 -28.23 38.40 16.77
CA ASP A 462 -29.68 38.30 16.51
C ASP A 462 -30.07 37.41 15.31
N GLY A 463 -29.14 36.49 14.98
CA GLY A 463 -29.18 35.51 13.91
C GLY A 463 -30.25 34.43 14.01
N LYS A 464 -30.36 33.62 12.95
CA LYS A 464 -31.37 32.53 12.83
C LYS A 464 -30.80 31.30 12.09
N PRO A 465 -30.29 30.29 12.81
CA PRO A 465 -30.20 30.17 14.27
C PRO A 465 -29.27 31.22 14.88
N GLN A 466 -29.45 31.52 16.18
CA GLN A 466 -28.47 32.35 16.89
C GLN A 466 -27.19 31.54 17.09
N ALA A 467 -26.06 32.12 16.73
CA ALA A 467 -24.74 31.60 17.01
C ALA A 467 -24.21 32.19 18.33
N THR A 468 -22.97 31.87 18.72
CA THR A 468 -22.35 32.38 19.95
C THR A 468 -20.84 32.27 19.88
N GLY A 469 -20.13 33.40 19.79
CA GLY A 469 -18.69 33.42 20.03
C GLY A 469 -18.36 33.46 21.52
N THR A 470 -17.12 33.09 21.88
CA THR A 470 -16.66 33.05 23.27
C THR A 470 -15.26 33.65 23.46
N CYS A 471 -15.04 34.31 24.60
CA CYS A 471 -13.73 34.82 25.01
C CYS A 471 -13.44 34.41 26.46
N ILE A 472 -12.19 34.01 26.71
CA ILE A 472 -11.66 33.68 28.04
C ILE A 472 -10.98 34.92 28.60
N VAL A 473 -11.37 35.33 29.80
CA VAL A 473 -10.71 36.42 30.53
C VAL A 473 -10.00 35.83 31.74
N LEU A 474 -8.69 35.96 31.76
CA LEU A 474 -7.81 35.52 32.84
C LEU A 474 -7.52 36.72 33.74
N VAL A 475 -8.12 36.73 34.93
CA VAL A 475 -7.94 37.80 35.92
C VAL A 475 -6.83 37.38 36.88
N HIS A 476 -5.66 37.97 36.68
CA HIS A 476 -4.47 37.78 37.51
C HIS A 476 -4.64 38.60 38.79
N LEU A 477 -4.83 37.92 39.92
CA LEU A 477 -4.95 38.53 41.24
C LEU A 477 -3.56 38.76 41.83
N LYS A 478 -3.35 39.97 42.34
CA LYS A 478 -2.14 40.39 43.04
C LYS A 478 -2.36 40.38 44.54
N ASP A 479 -1.47 39.65 45.20
CA ASP A 479 -1.38 39.45 46.63
C ASP A 479 -1.56 40.73 47.48
N ILE A 480 -2.41 40.62 48.51
CA ILE A 480 -2.42 41.47 49.70
C ILE A 480 -2.41 40.56 50.93
N ASN A 481 -1.49 40.82 51.86
CA ASN A 481 -1.43 40.21 53.20
C ASN A 481 -2.68 40.51 54.04
N ASP A 482 -3.68 39.65 53.93
CA ASP A 482 -4.90 39.65 54.75
C ASP A 482 -4.94 38.44 55.73
N ASN A 483 -4.18 37.38 55.43
CA ASN A 483 -4.07 36.20 56.28
C ASN A 483 -3.09 36.41 57.46
N THR A 484 -2.81 35.32 58.18
CA THR A 484 -1.85 35.31 59.29
C THR A 484 -1.19 33.93 59.44
N PRO A 485 0.08 33.89 59.89
CA PRO A 485 0.88 32.68 59.80
C PRO A 485 0.53 31.68 60.90
N ARG A 486 0.09 30.49 60.48
CA ARG A 486 -0.50 29.46 61.34
C ARG A 486 0.39 28.22 61.45
N LEU A 487 0.30 27.52 62.58
CA LEU A 487 0.98 26.22 62.75
C LEU A 487 0.40 25.18 61.79
N VAL A 488 1.24 24.57 60.96
CA VAL A 488 0.84 23.43 60.10
C VAL A 488 0.42 22.22 60.94
N ASN A 489 1.04 22.06 62.13
CA ASN A 489 0.64 21.08 63.13
C ASN A 489 0.59 21.74 64.52
N ASN A 490 -0.61 21.84 65.11
CA ASN A 490 -0.80 22.36 66.46
C ASN A 490 -0.39 21.38 67.58
N HIS A 491 0.02 20.15 67.23
CA HIS A 491 0.51 19.15 68.18
C HIS A 491 1.70 18.36 67.62
N VAL A 492 2.78 18.28 68.39
CA VAL A 492 4.01 17.55 68.06
C VAL A 492 4.43 16.58 69.18
N ILE A 493 5.29 15.62 68.84
CA ILE A 493 5.86 14.65 69.78
C ILE A 493 7.36 14.93 69.92
N MET A 494 7.84 15.08 71.15
CA MET A 494 9.26 15.20 71.48
C MET A 494 9.74 13.92 72.16
N CYS A 495 10.60 13.17 71.48
CA CYS A 495 11.25 11.98 72.01
C CYS A 495 12.37 12.38 72.99
N GLY A 496 12.00 12.73 74.22
CA GLY A 496 12.91 13.25 75.25
C GLY A 496 14.01 12.28 75.71
N ASN A 497 13.94 11.02 75.27
CA ASN A 497 14.99 10.01 75.42
C ASN A 497 16.07 10.05 74.31
N LYS A 498 15.83 10.80 73.23
CA LYS A 498 16.66 10.85 72.00
C LYS A 498 17.12 12.26 71.66
N VAL A 499 16.21 13.22 71.66
CA VAL A 499 16.44 14.60 71.22
C VAL A 499 15.67 15.58 72.11
N ASN A 500 16.30 16.71 72.41
CA ASN A 500 15.66 17.83 73.11
C ASN A 500 15.09 18.88 72.15
N LYS A 501 15.11 18.65 70.83
CA LYS A 501 14.64 19.57 69.78
C LYS A 501 13.54 18.94 68.95
N VAL A 502 12.53 19.72 68.59
CA VAL A 502 11.50 19.39 67.59
C VAL A 502 11.34 20.56 66.62
N MET A 503 11.15 20.28 65.33
CA MET A 503 10.85 21.32 64.35
C MET A 503 9.35 21.61 64.32
N ILE A 504 8.99 22.87 64.11
CA ILE A 504 7.61 23.36 64.01
C ILE A 504 7.44 24.18 62.74
N ALA A 505 6.79 23.60 61.74
CA ALA A 505 6.42 24.31 60.52
C ALA A 505 5.27 25.28 60.79
N ALA A 506 5.47 26.53 60.38
CA ALA A 506 4.38 27.46 60.10
C ALA A 506 4.05 27.42 58.60
N GLY A 507 2.92 27.98 58.25
CA GLY A 507 2.55 28.25 56.87
C GLY A 507 1.54 29.37 56.86
N ASP A 508 1.62 30.22 55.84
CA ASP A 508 0.54 31.14 55.51
C ASP A 508 -0.25 30.62 54.32
N THR A 509 -1.29 31.36 53.95
CA THR A 509 -1.94 31.18 52.65
C THR A 509 -1.42 32.15 51.59
N ASP A 510 -0.94 33.31 52.01
CA ASP A 510 -0.30 34.33 51.17
C ASP A 510 0.92 33.81 50.37
N ASP A 511 1.33 34.56 49.35
CA ASP A 511 2.49 34.30 48.50
C ASP A 511 3.69 35.14 48.98
N HIS A 512 4.87 34.90 48.42
CA HIS A 512 6.08 35.64 48.77
C HIS A 512 6.04 37.06 48.17
N PRO A 513 6.25 38.14 48.95
CA PRO A 513 6.97 38.22 50.23
C PRO A 513 6.07 38.50 51.45
N TYR A 514 4.80 38.11 51.40
CA TYR A 514 3.86 38.27 52.51
C TYR A 514 3.85 37.02 53.41
N SER A 515 4.11 35.85 52.84
CA SER A 515 4.38 34.61 53.56
C SER A 515 5.84 34.47 54.07
N GLY A 516 6.31 33.24 54.23
CA GLY A 516 7.57 32.88 54.88
C GLY A 516 8.83 33.46 54.21
N PRO A 517 9.98 33.50 54.93
CA PRO A 517 10.23 32.84 56.22
C PRO A 517 9.64 33.55 57.44
N PHE A 518 9.06 32.75 58.35
CA PHE A 518 8.38 33.21 59.55
C PHE A 518 9.33 33.44 60.72
N MET A 519 9.00 34.40 61.60
CA MET A 519 9.65 34.61 62.89
C MET A 519 8.81 34.00 64.01
N PHE A 520 9.42 33.08 64.76
CA PHE A 520 8.81 32.40 65.90
C PHE A 520 9.29 33.02 67.22
N SER A 521 8.37 33.31 68.14
CA SER A 521 8.71 33.77 69.49
C SER A 521 7.87 33.08 70.57
N LEU A 522 8.42 32.94 71.78
CA LEU A 522 7.72 32.39 72.94
C LEU A 522 6.91 33.49 73.63
N ARG A 523 5.59 33.29 73.74
CA ARG A 523 4.72 34.16 74.54
C ARG A 523 4.87 33.81 76.02
N ASP A 524 5.81 34.47 76.69
CA ASP A 524 6.23 34.16 78.06
C ASP A 524 5.97 35.35 78.99
N ASP A 525 4.70 35.50 79.37
CA ASP A 525 4.18 36.64 80.13
C ASP A 525 4.78 36.70 81.57
N ASP A 526 5.15 35.55 82.16
CA ASP A 526 5.77 35.43 83.50
C ASP A 526 7.30 35.17 83.49
N GLY A 527 7.95 35.07 82.33
CA GLY A 527 9.39 34.78 82.23
C GLY A 527 9.77 33.36 82.72
N THR A 528 8.87 32.38 82.58
CA THR A 528 9.04 31.00 83.01
C THR A 528 9.29 30.05 81.83
N LEU A 529 8.64 30.25 80.69
CA LEU A 529 8.80 29.41 79.49
C LEU A 529 10.21 29.53 78.91
N LYS A 530 10.81 30.73 78.91
CA LYS A 530 12.21 30.98 78.50
C LYS A 530 13.25 30.27 79.39
N ARG A 531 12.85 29.67 80.52
CA ARG A 531 13.71 28.84 81.39
C ARG A 531 13.60 27.34 81.09
N LEU A 532 12.67 26.95 80.22
CA LEU A 532 12.38 25.58 79.80
C LEU A 532 12.60 25.40 78.30
N TRP A 533 12.29 26.40 77.49
CA TRP A 533 12.27 26.36 76.03
C TRP A 533 13.12 27.48 75.42
N LYS A 534 13.74 27.19 74.28
CA LYS A 534 14.39 28.12 73.35
C LYS A 534 13.88 27.84 71.94
N LEU A 535 13.77 28.88 71.11
CA LEU A 535 13.58 28.73 69.66
C LEU A 535 14.94 28.90 68.95
N ASP A 536 15.33 27.91 68.16
CA ASP A 536 16.65 27.77 67.54
C ASP A 536 16.60 26.79 66.34
N PRO A 537 16.45 27.25 65.09
CA PRO A 537 16.31 28.66 64.70
C PRO A 537 14.98 29.25 65.16
N SER A 538 14.93 30.58 65.30
CA SER A 538 13.72 31.35 65.56
C SER A 538 13.18 32.06 64.30
N ILE A 539 13.82 31.88 63.14
CA ILE A 539 13.41 32.45 61.85
C ILE A 539 13.59 31.37 60.76
N GLY A 540 12.59 31.18 59.89
CA GLY A 540 12.57 30.22 58.79
C GLY A 540 11.16 29.69 58.50
N GLU A 541 11.03 28.75 57.55
CA GLU A 541 9.77 28.00 57.36
C GLU A 541 9.45 27.09 58.57
N GLU A 542 10.51 26.53 59.17
CA GLU A 542 10.42 25.71 60.39
C GLU A 542 11.20 26.34 61.54
N GLY A 543 10.51 26.68 62.63
CA GLY A 543 11.13 27.03 63.91
C GLY A 543 11.66 25.79 64.62
N GLY A 544 12.77 25.90 65.34
CA GLY A 544 13.32 24.80 66.13
C GLY A 544 13.01 24.95 67.62
N LEU A 545 11.99 24.26 68.13
CA LEU A 545 11.67 24.29 69.56
C LEU A 545 12.60 23.35 70.36
N VAL A 546 13.48 23.93 71.17
CA VAL A 546 14.50 23.23 71.97
C VAL A 546 14.17 23.30 73.46
N SER A 547 14.10 22.16 74.13
CA SER A 547 14.09 22.10 75.59
C SER A 547 15.48 22.34 76.17
N LEU A 548 15.58 23.30 77.09
CA LEU A 548 16.79 23.68 77.83
C LEU A 548 17.05 22.77 79.05
N LYS A 549 16.11 21.88 79.40
CA LYS A 549 16.20 20.96 80.54
C LYS A 549 15.65 19.58 80.19
N THR A 550 15.99 18.57 80.98
CA THR A 550 15.32 17.27 80.95
C THR A 550 13.89 17.43 81.47
N LEU A 551 12.90 17.31 80.58
CA LEU A 551 11.49 17.39 80.92
C LEU A 551 10.95 16.01 81.34
N PRO A 552 10.16 15.91 82.42
CA PRO A 552 9.35 14.73 82.71
C PRO A 552 8.47 14.31 81.51
N TYR A 553 8.18 13.01 81.41
CA TYR A 553 7.27 12.52 80.38
C TYR A 553 5.82 12.94 80.69
N GLY A 554 5.19 13.64 79.75
CA GLY A 554 3.89 14.27 79.90
C GLY A 554 3.57 15.24 78.76
N ASN A 555 2.41 15.90 78.85
CA ASN A 555 1.95 16.84 77.83
C ASN A 555 2.24 18.27 78.29
N TYR A 556 2.83 19.07 77.40
CA TYR A 556 3.14 20.48 77.60
C TYR A 556 2.39 21.33 76.60
N THR A 557 2.03 22.56 76.99
CA THR A 557 1.47 23.58 76.10
C THR A 557 2.46 24.72 75.99
N VAL A 558 2.91 25.01 74.77
CA VAL A 558 3.87 26.08 74.47
C VAL A 558 3.15 27.15 73.66
N PRO A 559 2.79 28.30 74.28
CA PRO A 559 2.21 29.42 73.55
C PRO A 559 3.29 30.14 72.74
N LEU A 560 2.99 30.36 71.47
CA LEU A 560 3.88 30.93 70.46
C LEU A 560 3.21 32.17 69.86
N VAL A 561 4.00 33.17 69.53
CA VAL A 561 3.61 34.16 68.52
C VAL A 561 4.41 33.86 67.27
N ILE A 562 3.70 33.62 66.17
CA ILE A 562 4.27 33.48 64.83
C ILE A 562 4.01 34.80 64.13
N GLN A 563 5.03 35.31 63.46
CA GLN A 563 5.01 36.55 62.71
C GLN A 563 5.56 36.29 61.31
N ASP A 564 4.96 36.94 60.31
CA ASP A 564 5.40 36.92 58.92
C ASP A 564 6.60 37.87 58.69
N GLN A 565 6.89 38.21 57.43
CA GLN A 565 7.90 39.22 57.10
C GLN A 565 7.44 40.67 57.34
N GLN A 566 6.13 40.97 57.33
CA GLN A 566 5.58 42.34 57.32
C GLN A 566 4.88 42.76 58.62
N SER A 567 4.97 41.93 59.66
CA SER A 567 4.50 42.12 61.04
C SER A 567 3.02 41.80 61.34
N MET A 568 2.36 41.07 60.44
CA MET A 568 1.14 40.31 60.74
C MET A 568 1.49 39.10 61.62
N ARG A 569 0.67 38.83 62.64
CA ARG A 569 1.04 37.94 63.74
C ARG A 569 -0.14 37.21 64.36
N GLU A 570 0.06 35.92 64.66
CA GLU A 570 -0.95 35.07 65.29
C GLU A 570 -0.42 34.40 66.58
N ASN A 571 -1.31 34.26 67.57
CA ASN A 571 -1.09 33.67 68.89
C ASN A 571 -1.46 32.17 68.91
N SER A 572 -0.60 31.32 68.36
CA SER A 572 -0.86 29.88 68.34
C SER A 572 -0.42 29.17 69.63
N THR A 573 -1.05 28.04 69.97
CA THR A 573 -0.64 27.20 71.12
C THR A 573 -0.28 25.81 70.63
N LEU A 574 0.98 25.43 70.83
CA LEU A 574 1.54 24.14 70.45
C LEU A 574 1.41 23.13 71.60
N GLY A 575 0.73 22.01 71.35
CA GLY A 575 0.81 20.84 72.21
C GLY A 575 2.10 20.05 71.97
N VAL A 576 2.91 19.83 73.00
CA VAL A 576 4.14 19.03 72.93
C VAL A 576 4.01 17.84 73.87
N THR A 577 3.82 16.64 73.32
CA THR A 577 3.88 15.40 74.11
C THR A 577 5.33 14.95 74.24
N VAL A 578 5.89 14.99 75.45
CA VAL A 578 7.25 14.51 75.76
C VAL A 578 7.18 13.07 76.26
N CYS A 579 7.88 12.14 75.62
CA CYS A 579 7.75 10.71 75.92
C CYS A 579 9.01 9.88 75.61
N ASP A 580 9.05 8.65 76.12
CA ASP A 580 10.02 7.63 75.69
C ASP A 580 9.58 7.04 74.34
N CYS A 581 10.42 7.20 73.32
CA CYS A 581 10.17 6.70 71.97
C CYS A 581 10.97 5.42 71.68
N GLY A 582 10.41 4.55 70.83
CA GLY A 582 11.13 3.44 70.22
C GLY A 582 12.08 3.91 69.11
N GLU A 583 12.33 3.05 68.12
CA GLU A 583 13.13 3.44 66.94
C GLU A 583 12.45 4.57 66.13
N ALA A 584 11.13 4.50 65.97
CA ALA A 584 10.31 5.56 65.37
C ALA A 584 9.96 6.71 66.35
N SER A 585 9.53 7.85 65.80
CA SER A 585 9.15 9.09 66.51
C SER A 585 7.82 9.03 67.29
N VAL A 586 7.47 7.85 67.82
CA VAL A 586 6.15 7.57 68.42
C VAL A 586 6.33 7.12 69.88
N CYS A 587 5.53 7.69 70.77
CA CYS A 587 5.53 7.36 72.19
C CYS A 587 5.20 5.88 72.45
N ARG A 588 6.03 5.23 73.24
CA ARG A 588 5.71 3.91 73.82
C ARG A 588 4.57 4.07 74.85
N ARG A 589 3.67 3.09 74.89
CA ARG A 589 2.72 2.95 76.01
C ARG A 589 3.48 2.43 77.24
N LYS A 590 3.19 2.98 78.42
CA LYS A 590 3.63 2.37 79.68
C LYS A 590 2.83 1.09 79.92
N GLU A 591 3.50 -0.04 80.04
CA GLU A 591 2.92 -1.23 80.66
C GLU A 591 2.77 -1.00 82.17
N PRO A 592 1.63 -1.36 82.79
CA PRO A 592 1.43 -1.17 84.22
C PRO A 592 2.17 -2.25 85.02
N LEU A 593 3.14 -1.85 85.85
CA LEU A 593 3.72 -2.77 86.83
C LEU A 593 2.66 -3.19 87.85
N SER A 594 2.55 -4.50 88.07
CA SER A 594 1.63 -5.12 89.03
C SER A 594 1.88 -4.64 90.46
N THR A 595 0.81 -4.30 91.20
CA THR A 595 0.87 -3.96 92.62
C THR A 595 -0.22 -4.69 93.43
N SER A 596 0.23 -5.32 94.52
CA SER A 596 -0.52 -5.68 95.74
C SER A 596 -1.95 -6.23 95.59
N GLY A 597 -2.09 -7.56 95.47
CA GLY A 597 -3.39 -8.25 95.51
C GLY A 597 -3.99 -8.34 96.92
N GLY A 598 -4.77 -7.33 97.32
CA GLY A 598 -5.41 -7.26 98.64
C GLY A 598 -6.70 -8.07 98.77
N ALA A 599 -6.61 -9.27 99.37
CA ALA A 599 -7.63 -10.05 100.12
C ALA A 599 -9.04 -10.36 99.52
N SER A 600 -9.68 -9.49 98.75
CA SER A 600 -11.11 -9.65 98.37
C SER A 600 -11.37 -10.64 97.23
N CYS A 601 -10.37 -10.95 96.39
CA CYS A 601 -10.55 -11.85 95.25
C CYS A 601 -10.65 -13.33 95.64
N ILE A 602 -10.09 -13.72 96.79
CA ILE A 602 -10.00 -15.12 97.22
C ILE A 602 -11.40 -15.71 97.49
N ALA A 603 -12.30 -14.94 98.09
CA ALA A 603 -13.67 -15.36 98.37
C ALA A 603 -14.48 -15.67 97.09
N VAL A 604 -14.31 -14.84 96.04
CA VAL A 604 -14.99 -15.03 94.75
C VAL A 604 -14.45 -16.25 94.01
N ILE A 605 -13.13 -16.48 94.06
CA ILE A 605 -12.49 -17.66 93.46
C ILE A 605 -12.92 -18.95 94.17
N PHE A 606 -13.03 -18.96 95.50
CA PHE A 606 -13.54 -20.11 96.25
C PHE A 606 -15.02 -20.39 95.96
N ALA A 607 -15.87 -19.35 95.88
CA ALA A 607 -17.28 -19.52 95.50
C ALA A 607 -17.43 -20.09 94.08
N GLY A 608 -16.65 -19.59 93.12
CA GLY A 608 -16.61 -20.12 91.75
C GLY A 608 -16.13 -21.57 91.67
N LEU A 609 -15.05 -21.91 92.39
CA LEU A 609 -14.53 -23.29 92.46
C LEU A 609 -15.53 -24.27 93.08
N LEU A 610 -16.26 -23.86 94.12
CA LEU A 610 -17.24 -24.73 94.78
C LEU A 610 -18.47 -24.97 93.89
N LEU A 611 -18.92 -23.95 93.14
CA LEU A 611 -19.95 -24.12 92.10
C LEU A 611 -19.48 -25.05 90.96
N PHE A 612 -18.23 -24.90 90.53
CA PHE A 612 -17.62 -25.71 89.46
C PHE A 612 -17.43 -27.18 89.88
N LEU A 613 -17.04 -27.44 91.13
CA LEU A 613 -16.97 -28.79 91.71
C LEU A 613 -18.34 -29.48 91.76
N LEU A 614 -19.40 -28.73 92.10
CA LEU A 614 -20.76 -29.26 92.17
C LEU A 614 -21.32 -29.58 90.76
N LEU A 615 -20.94 -28.81 89.74
CA LEU A 615 -21.26 -29.11 88.34
C LEU A 615 -20.45 -30.32 87.79
N LEU A 616 -19.17 -30.44 88.15
CA LEU A 616 -18.33 -31.58 87.76
C LEU A 616 -18.82 -32.92 88.35
N LEU A 617 -19.35 -32.92 89.57
CA LEU A 617 -19.91 -34.11 90.21
C LEU A 617 -21.20 -34.63 89.54
N ILE A 618 -21.91 -33.79 88.77
CA ILE A 618 -23.14 -34.18 88.05
C ILE A 618 -22.82 -34.83 86.69
N PHE A 619 -21.68 -34.49 86.06
CA PHE A 619 -21.31 -34.97 84.72
C PHE A 619 -20.36 -36.18 84.70
N MET A 620 -19.88 -36.65 85.85
CA MET A 620 -19.06 -37.87 85.96
C MET A 620 -19.92 -39.13 86.21
N CYS A 621 -20.93 -39.35 85.37
CA CYS A 621 -21.67 -40.61 85.27
C CYS A 621 -21.88 -41.03 83.80
N GLU A 622 -20.97 -41.92 83.37
CA GLU A 622 -21.10 -42.89 82.27
C GLU A 622 -21.23 -42.43 80.79
N CYS A 623 -20.07 -42.50 80.12
CA CYS A 623 -19.79 -42.62 78.69
C CYS A 623 -20.85 -43.24 77.75
N GLY A 624 -21.05 -42.63 76.56
CA GLY A 624 -22.06 -43.07 75.57
C GLY A 624 -21.79 -42.90 74.05
N LYS A 625 -20.55 -42.97 73.56
CA LYS A 625 -20.12 -43.16 72.13
C LYS A 625 -20.95 -42.56 70.97
N LYS A 626 -20.38 -41.59 70.20
CA LYS A 626 -20.03 -41.71 68.74
C LYS A 626 -19.69 -40.36 68.03
N THR A 627 -18.57 -40.36 67.28
CA THR A 627 -18.23 -39.70 65.97
C THR A 627 -19.00 -38.43 65.49
N PHE A 628 -18.40 -37.41 64.86
CA PHE A 628 -17.37 -37.38 63.79
C PHE A 628 -16.46 -36.10 63.81
N HIS A 629 -15.37 -36.15 63.02
CA HIS A 629 -14.24 -35.21 62.72
C HIS A 629 -14.50 -33.67 62.77
N HIS A 630 -13.57 -32.75 63.15
CA HIS A 630 -12.15 -32.46 62.76
C HIS A 630 -11.97 -31.77 61.38
N GLY A 631 -11.17 -30.70 61.20
CA GLY A 631 -10.34 -29.94 62.17
C GLY A 631 -9.65 -28.64 61.60
N PRO A 632 -8.84 -27.90 62.39
CA PRO A 632 -8.34 -26.53 62.07
C PRO A 632 -6.80 -26.27 62.30
N ILE A 633 -6.34 -24.99 62.22
CA ILE A 633 -5.04 -24.41 62.73
C ILE A 633 -3.76 -24.84 61.92
N ALA A 634 -2.71 -24.06 61.58
CA ALA A 634 -2.08 -22.73 61.89
C ALA A 634 -0.71 -22.79 62.65
N GLN A 635 0.03 -21.65 62.77
CA GLN A 635 1.39 -21.38 63.35
C GLN A 635 2.58 -21.23 62.33
N ASP A 636 3.36 -20.14 62.28
CA ASP A 636 4.58 -19.66 63.04
C ASP A 636 5.92 -20.29 62.55
N GLU A 637 7.14 -19.69 62.52
CA GLU A 637 7.73 -18.34 62.77
C GLU A 637 8.75 -18.01 61.61
N GLY A 638 9.74 -17.09 61.59
CA GLY A 638 10.35 -16.25 62.64
C GLY A 638 11.48 -15.27 62.28
N ASN A 639 12.24 -14.86 63.33
CA ASN A 639 13.18 -13.73 63.46
C ASN A 639 14.55 -13.72 62.71
N GLN A 640 15.05 -12.50 62.39
CA GLN A 640 16.39 -11.84 62.58
C GLN A 640 17.73 -12.62 62.44
N THR A 641 18.94 -12.04 62.18
CA THR A 641 19.51 -10.68 62.43
C THR A 641 20.57 -10.24 61.36
N LEU A 642 21.57 -9.37 61.67
CA LEU A 642 22.33 -8.49 60.74
C LEU A 642 23.89 -8.64 60.75
N ILE A 643 24.56 -8.19 59.66
CA ILE A 643 25.90 -7.48 59.61
C ILE A 643 27.19 -8.34 59.87
N LYS A 644 28.40 -8.19 59.24
CA LYS A 644 28.97 -7.30 58.17
C LYS A 644 30.32 -7.84 57.57
N TYR A 645 30.67 -7.36 56.35
CA TYR A 645 32.02 -6.96 55.81
C TYR A 645 33.15 -7.96 55.35
N ASN A 646 33.67 -7.65 54.14
CA ASN A 646 35.08 -7.58 53.67
C ASN A 646 35.85 -8.71 52.92
N GLN A 647 36.20 -8.37 51.66
CA GLN A 647 37.52 -8.47 50.96
C GLN A 647 38.08 -9.77 50.30
N GLU A 648 38.84 -9.50 49.23
CA GLU A 648 39.89 -10.27 48.49
C GLU A 648 39.57 -11.56 47.69
N GLY A 649 40.29 -11.72 46.55
CA GLY A 649 40.89 -13.06 46.29
C GLY A 649 40.88 -13.73 44.89
N GLY A 650 41.02 -13.04 43.75
CA GLY A 650 40.83 -13.63 42.39
C GLY A 650 41.72 -14.80 41.88
N GLY A 651 41.35 -15.33 40.70
CA GLY A 651 42.15 -16.24 39.83
C GLY A 651 41.57 -17.67 39.64
N ALA A 652 41.75 -18.40 38.53
CA ALA A 652 42.24 -18.04 37.19
C ALA A 652 41.84 -19.07 36.08
N GLU A 653 41.83 -18.60 34.83
CA GLU A 653 41.75 -19.19 33.45
C GLU A 653 41.80 -20.72 33.13
N SER A 654 41.20 -21.14 31.99
CA SER A 654 41.92 -21.75 30.83
C SER A 654 41.09 -22.10 29.54
N MET A 655 41.56 -21.62 28.37
CA MET A 655 41.63 -22.20 26.98
C MET A 655 40.42 -22.70 26.09
N THR A 656 40.09 -21.85 25.10
CA THR A 656 40.15 -22.01 23.59
C THR A 656 39.34 -23.06 22.74
N LYS A 657 39.26 -22.76 21.41
CA LYS A 657 38.44 -23.38 20.32
C LYS A 657 39.14 -24.52 19.52
N PRO A 658 38.42 -25.22 18.61
CA PRO A 658 38.86 -25.32 17.20
C PRO A 658 37.75 -25.10 16.13
N VAL A 659 37.88 -25.65 14.89
CA VAL A 659 37.33 -25.12 13.60
C VAL A 659 36.88 -26.24 12.59
N LEU A 660 35.99 -25.87 11.61
CA LEU A 660 35.57 -26.43 10.28
C LEU A 660 36.25 -27.71 9.68
N PRO A 661 35.62 -28.52 8.75
CA PRO A 661 35.11 -28.03 7.43
C PRO A 661 34.06 -28.82 6.58
N SER A 662 33.69 -28.22 5.42
CA SER A 662 33.39 -28.82 4.08
C SER A 662 31.98 -29.34 3.67
N ILE A 663 31.78 -29.46 2.34
CA ILE A 663 30.51 -29.59 1.55
C ILE A 663 30.65 -30.71 0.49
N PRO A 664 29.56 -31.38 0.07
CA PRO A 664 29.39 -31.82 -1.33
C PRO A 664 28.04 -31.38 -1.97
N THR A 665 27.85 -31.65 -3.26
CA THR A 665 26.94 -30.90 -4.17
C THR A 665 25.78 -31.70 -4.79
N ASN A 666 24.81 -30.95 -5.35
CA ASN A 666 23.82 -31.30 -6.40
C ASN A 666 22.66 -32.28 -6.10
N GLY A 667 21.42 -31.85 -6.42
CA GLY A 667 20.36 -32.76 -6.91
C GLY A 667 18.93 -32.54 -6.41
N VAL A 668 18.05 -32.02 -7.28
CA VAL A 668 16.57 -32.21 -7.33
C VAL A 668 15.71 -31.79 -6.12
N PRO A 669 14.71 -30.89 -6.28
CA PRO A 669 13.60 -30.74 -5.33
C PRO A 669 12.48 -31.78 -5.62
N VAL A 670 11.99 -32.45 -4.57
CA VAL A 670 10.86 -33.40 -4.63
C VAL A 670 9.72 -32.91 -3.72
N THR A 671 8.50 -33.34 -4.03
CA THR A 671 7.22 -32.89 -3.49
C THR A 671 6.86 -33.33 -2.07
N GLU A 672 6.02 -32.51 -1.42
CA GLU A 672 5.03 -32.83 -0.36
C GLU A 672 5.46 -33.29 1.05
N GLY A 673 4.74 -32.74 2.06
CA GLY A 673 3.76 -33.61 2.75
C GLY A 673 3.75 -33.66 4.29
N LEU A 674 2.91 -32.85 4.94
CA LEU A 674 2.46 -33.03 6.34
C LEU A 674 1.12 -32.27 6.57
N LYS A 675 0.05 -32.80 7.22
CA LYS A 675 -0.27 -34.18 7.63
C LYS A 675 -1.76 -34.29 8.07
N LYS A 676 -2.51 -35.29 7.55
CA LYS A 676 -3.68 -36.02 8.14
C LYS A 676 -4.93 -35.23 8.62
N ALA A 677 -6.19 -35.55 8.27
CA ALA A 677 -6.97 -36.82 8.30
C ALA A 677 -7.50 -37.21 9.71
N THR A 678 -8.72 -37.74 9.96
CA THR A 678 -9.95 -37.98 9.15
C THR A 678 -11.09 -38.43 10.09
N ARG A 679 -12.38 -38.08 9.85
CA ARG A 679 -13.51 -38.97 10.21
C ARG A 679 -14.85 -38.67 9.49
N GLN A 680 -15.42 -39.70 8.85
CA GLN A 680 -16.84 -39.87 8.53
C GLN A 680 -17.18 -41.37 8.63
N VAL A 681 -18.39 -41.70 9.10
CA VAL A 681 -19.12 -42.95 8.88
C VAL A 681 -20.62 -42.59 8.89
N SER A 682 -21.45 -43.32 8.16
CA SER A 682 -22.89 -43.06 7.97
C SER A 682 -23.72 -44.32 8.25
N GLU A 683 -25.02 -44.17 8.52
CA GLU A 683 -26.03 -45.20 8.18
C GLU A 683 -27.46 -44.62 8.09
N LYS A 684 -28.48 -45.47 7.89
CA LYS A 684 -29.77 -45.10 7.25
C LYS A 684 -31.03 -45.19 8.14
N ASP A 685 -32.12 -44.67 7.54
CA ASP A 685 -33.49 -45.22 7.47
C ASP A 685 -34.62 -44.81 8.45
N THR A 686 -35.71 -44.33 7.82
CA THR A 686 -37.16 -44.46 8.15
C THR A 686 -37.78 -44.03 9.50
N GLY A 687 -38.60 -42.97 9.44
CA GLY A 687 -39.91 -42.85 10.15
C GLY A 687 -39.92 -42.41 11.63
N MET A 688 -41.07 -42.11 12.26
CA MET A 688 -42.41 -41.71 11.78
C MET A 688 -43.30 -41.23 12.97
N ILE A 689 -44.14 -40.17 12.82
CA ILE A 689 -45.33 -39.83 13.68
C ILE A 689 -45.00 -39.42 15.16
N THR A 690 -45.73 -38.61 15.96
CA THR A 690 -46.91 -37.68 15.88
C THR A 690 -46.44 -36.21 16.07
N LYS A 691 -47.09 -35.10 15.66
CA LYS A 691 -48.44 -34.71 15.20
C LYS A 691 -49.55 -34.41 16.24
N LYS A 692 -49.79 -33.10 16.48
CA LYS A 692 -51.08 -32.37 16.66
C LYS A 692 -50.83 -30.96 16.10
N ASP A 693 -51.61 -30.33 15.22
CA ASP A 693 -53.08 -30.15 15.05
C ASP A 693 -53.69 -29.10 16.00
N ALA A 694 -54.45 -28.06 15.55
CA ALA A 694 -54.77 -27.60 14.18
C ALA A 694 -55.49 -26.21 14.15
N TYR A 695 -55.70 -25.64 12.94
CA TYR A 695 -56.64 -24.53 12.57
C TYR A 695 -56.30 -23.10 13.09
N ASN A 696 -56.63 -21.94 12.46
CA ASN A 696 -57.33 -21.54 11.20
C ASN A 696 -57.00 -20.02 10.89
N THR A 697 -57.38 -19.28 9.83
CA THR A 697 -58.25 -19.43 8.62
C THR A 697 -57.84 -18.45 7.48
N GLN A 698 -58.08 -18.84 6.21
CA GLN A 698 -58.51 -18.11 4.98
C GLN A 698 -58.25 -16.59 4.64
N ASN A 699 -58.11 -16.40 3.32
CA ASN A 699 -58.35 -15.21 2.44
C ASN A 699 -57.35 -14.03 2.47
N MET A 700 -56.91 -13.38 1.37
CA MET A 700 -57.16 -13.31 -0.10
C MET A 700 -57.65 -11.93 -0.59
N ASN A 701 -57.19 -11.55 -1.80
CA ASN A 701 -57.64 -10.49 -2.75
C ASN A 701 -56.82 -9.18 -2.83
N LEU A 702 -56.73 -8.48 -3.98
CA LEU A 702 -56.47 -8.88 -5.40
C LEU A 702 -56.36 -7.63 -6.32
N ASN A 703 -55.43 -7.66 -7.29
CA ASN A 703 -55.42 -6.97 -8.62
C ASN A 703 -55.67 -5.45 -8.82
N ASN A 704 -54.78 -4.86 -9.66
CA ASN A 704 -55.01 -3.91 -10.77
C ASN A 704 -56.05 -2.76 -10.66
N SER A 705 -55.64 -1.52 -10.99
CA SER A 705 -55.62 -1.05 -12.41
C SER A 705 -55.27 0.44 -12.64
N LYS A 706 -54.71 0.70 -13.84
CA LYS A 706 -54.77 1.89 -14.74
C LYS A 706 -55.05 3.33 -14.25
N MET A 707 -54.31 4.26 -14.87
CA MET A 707 -54.68 5.65 -15.31
C MET A 707 -55.16 6.63 -14.21
N GLY A 708 -54.55 7.78 -13.95
CA GLY A 708 -53.93 8.76 -14.86
C GLY A 708 -54.44 10.18 -14.52
N ALA A 709 -54.01 11.19 -15.28
CA ALA A 709 -54.50 12.58 -15.31
C ALA A 709 -54.22 13.53 -14.10
N TYR A 710 -53.28 14.45 -14.34
CA TYR A 710 -53.40 15.92 -14.27
C TYR A 710 -54.01 16.67 -13.05
N GLN A 711 -53.29 17.72 -12.65
CA GLN A 711 -53.80 19.05 -12.22
C GLN A 711 -54.53 19.17 -10.86
N MET A 712 -54.52 20.33 -10.17
CA MET A 712 -53.56 21.44 -10.12
C MET A 712 -53.85 22.31 -8.87
N ASP A 713 -52.83 23.02 -8.40
CA ASP A 713 -52.90 24.35 -7.76
C ASP A 713 -53.61 24.65 -6.41
N SER A 714 -52.97 25.60 -5.72
CA SER A 714 -53.57 26.71 -4.96
C SER A 714 -54.16 26.52 -3.53
N ASP A 715 -53.47 27.18 -2.59
CA ASP A 715 -53.96 28.34 -1.81
C ASP A 715 -54.75 28.24 -0.47
N PHE A 716 -53.97 28.50 0.59
CA PHE A 716 -54.06 29.70 1.48
C PHE A 716 -55.03 29.75 2.69
N ARG A 717 -54.46 30.18 3.84
CA ARG A 717 -55.10 30.86 5.02
C ARG A 717 -56.09 30.00 5.84
N GLY A 718 -56.13 30.03 7.18
CA GLY A 718 -55.28 30.68 8.19
C GLY A 718 -56.04 31.02 9.50
N LEU A 719 -55.31 31.16 10.63
CA LEU A 719 -55.73 31.70 11.96
C LEU A 719 -56.54 30.78 12.93
N GLY A 720 -56.28 30.95 14.25
CA GLY A 720 -57.05 30.40 15.39
C GLY A 720 -56.38 29.21 16.13
N ARG A 721 -55.38 29.34 17.01
CA ARG A 721 -55.13 30.24 18.18
C ARG A 721 -55.89 29.89 19.48
N GLN A 722 -55.47 28.83 20.19
CA GLN A 722 -55.30 28.71 21.67
C GLN A 722 -54.83 27.26 21.99
N ASN A 723 -53.79 26.97 22.80
CA ASN A 723 -53.56 27.22 24.24
C ASN A 723 -54.63 26.56 25.17
N ARG A 724 -54.28 25.80 26.22
CA ARG A 724 -52.96 25.30 26.69
C ARG A 724 -53.17 24.24 27.82
N TYR A 725 -52.08 23.59 28.24
CA TYR A 725 -51.88 22.90 29.55
C TYR A 725 -52.57 21.52 29.78
N SER A 726 -51.99 20.59 30.54
CA SER A 726 -50.62 20.51 31.12
C SER A 726 -50.27 19.10 31.67
N SER A 727 -49.00 18.95 32.09
CA SER A 727 -48.54 18.15 33.25
C SER A 727 -48.30 16.64 33.02
N TRP A 728 -47.25 16.01 33.59
CA TRP A 728 -45.97 16.54 34.09
C TRP A 728 -44.92 15.42 34.30
N SER A 729 -43.64 15.80 34.25
CA SER A 729 -42.52 15.33 35.10
C SER A 729 -42.18 13.84 35.24
N THR A 730 -40.90 13.54 35.03
CA THR A 730 -40.15 12.60 35.88
C THR A 730 -38.97 13.34 36.51
N ASN A 731 -38.83 13.23 37.83
CA ASN A 731 -37.88 14.02 38.64
C ASN A 731 -36.48 13.39 38.73
N ARG A 732 -35.49 14.22 39.08
CA ARG A 732 -34.26 13.79 39.74
C ARG A 732 -34.48 13.56 41.25
N SER A 733 -33.58 12.76 41.82
CA SER A 733 -32.98 12.87 43.17
C SER A 733 -33.49 11.99 44.32
N ASN A 734 -32.48 11.56 45.11
CA ASN A 734 -32.49 11.17 46.53
C ASN A 734 -33.17 9.85 46.96
N SER A 735 -32.63 9.11 47.95
CA SER A 735 -31.30 9.15 48.61
C SER A 735 -31.13 7.90 49.50
N PHE A 736 -29.91 7.63 50.00
CA PHE A 736 -29.69 7.22 51.40
C PHE A 736 -28.21 7.43 51.86
N HIS A 737 -27.98 7.51 53.17
CA HIS A 737 -26.68 7.81 53.80
C HIS A 737 -26.05 6.60 54.52
N GLN A 738 -24.70 6.50 54.47
CA GLN A 738 -23.72 6.12 55.52
C GLN A 738 -22.40 5.65 54.85
N GLY A 739 -21.17 5.93 55.31
CA GLY A 739 -20.72 6.87 56.34
C GLY A 739 -19.24 6.65 56.75
N ARG A 740 -18.46 7.75 56.94
CA ARG A 740 -17.06 7.84 57.48
C ARG A 740 -15.92 7.17 56.67
N GLY A 741 -14.77 7.87 56.50
CA GLY A 741 -13.48 7.14 56.49
C GLY A 741 -12.18 7.63 55.82
N LYS A 742 -11.75 8.91 55.94
CA LYS A 742 -10.32 9.38 55.83
C LYS A 742 -9.47 9.10 54.55
N ARG A 743 -8.92 10.21 54.02
CA ARG A 743 -7.54 10.41 53.48
C ARG A 743 -6.91 9.33 52.57
N TYR A 744 -6.54 9.74 51.35
CA TYR A 744 -5.13 9.75 50.91
C TYR A 744 -4.88 10.97 50.00
N GLN A 745 -3.66 11.52 50.04
CA GLN A 745 -3.17 12.57 49.14
C GLN A 745 -2.10 11.99 48.20
N ARG A 746 -1.71 12.81 47.20
CA ARG A 746 -0.55 12.71 46.31
C ARG A 746 -0.71 11.77 45.11
N SER A 747 -0.15 12.06 43.94
CA SER A 747 0.27 13.33 43.29
C SER A 747 0.80 12.93 41.92
N LEU A 748 0.38 13.57 40.83
CA LEU A 748 1.10 13.39 39.56
C LEU A 748 2.49 14.02 39.69
N SER A 749 3.54 13.32 39.27
CA SER A 749 4.92 13.81 39.35
C SER A 749 5.30 14.59 38.09
N LEU A 750 5.86 15.79 38.24
CA LEU A 750 6.38 16.63 37.15
C LEU A 750 7.57 16.02 36.37
N GLN A 751 7.97 14.77 36.65
CA GLN A 751 9.16 14.14 36.08
C GLN A 751 9.01 13.62 34.63
N SER A 752 7.81 13.61 34.05
CA SER A 752 7.61 13.20 32.65
C SER A 752 7.94 14.30 31.64
N GLN A 753 7.68 15.57 31.96
CA GLN A 753 7.88 16.68 31.00
C GLN A 753 9.32 17.22 31.01
N GLN A 754 10.00 17.27 32.17
CA GLN A 754 11.41 17.70 32.25
C GLN A 754 12.33 16.87 31.31
N TYR A 755 12.05 15.56 31.21
CA TYR A 755 12.82 14.63 30.37
C TYR A 755 12.59 14.79 28.86
N ILE A 756 11.52 15.46 28.43
CA ILE A 756 11.24 15.74 27.02
C ILE A 756 11.91 17.04 26.60
N ILE A 757 11.82 18.09 27.43
CA ILE A 757 12.44 19.40 27.17
C ILE A 757 13.97 19.28 27.11
N ASP A 758 14.60 18.63 28.09
CA ASP A 758 16.06 18.40 28.11
C ASP A 758 16.57 17.48 26.98
N HIS A 759 15.66 16.81 26.26
CA HIS A 759 15.97 16.01 25.05
C HIS A 759 15.84 16.81 23.75
N ILE A 760 15.00 17.85 23.74
CA ILE A 760 14.81 18.77 22.59
C ILE A 760 15.89 19.85 22.58
N ASP A 761 16.18 20.48 23.73
CA ASP A 761 17.19 21.54 23.82
C ASP A 761 18.62 21.02 23.54
N LYS A 762 18.90 19.75 23.82
CA LYS A 762 20.16 19.08 23.44
C LYS A 762 20.33 18.84 21.93
N LYS A 763 19.33 19.15 21.11
CA LYS A 763 19.32 18.90 19.66
C LYS A 763 19.32 20.15 18.78
N LEU A 764 19.20 21.34 19.36
CA LEU A 764 18.89 22.59 18.65
C LEU A 764 20.02 23.63 18.40
N PRO A 765 21.29 23.46 18.83
CA PRO A 765 22.36 24.41 18.50
C PRO A 765 23.51 23.83 17.65
N MET A 766 23.24 23.21 16.49
CA MET A 766 24.27 22.91 15.47
C MET A 766 23.74 23.05 14.02
N LEU A 767 23.31 24.26 13.66
CA LEU A 767 23.19 24.74 12.28
C LEU A 767 23.71 26.18 12.15
N ASP A 768 25.00 26.37 12.43
CA ASP A 768 25.78 27.50 11.90
C ASP A 768 27.23 27.03 11.61
N GLY A 769 27.92 27.71 10.70
CA GLY A 769 29.08 27.17 9.98
C GLY A 769 30.46 27.42 10.62
N GLY A 770 31.29 26.37 10.69
CA GLY A 770 32.72 26.49 11.03
C GLY A 770 33.49 25.16 10.93
N HIS A 771 34.64 25.15 10.25
CA HIS A 771 35.52 23.98 10.13
C HIS A 771 36.53 23.89 11.31
N VAL A 772 36.88 22.66 11.73
CA VAL A 772 38.25 22.13 11.98
C VAL A 772 38.14 20.63 12.38
N GLU A 773 39.25 19.87 12.39
CA GLU A 773 39.26 18.42 12.11
C GLU A 773 39.57 17.44 13.27
N TYR A 774 39.01 16.22 13.15
CA TYR A 774 39.47 14.91 13.70
C TYR A 774 39.50 14.69 15.24
N PRO A 775 39.51 13.41 15.74
CA PRO A 775 39.65 12.13 15.02
C PRO A 775 38.50 11.10 15.20
N GLN A 776 38.41 10.13 14.29
CA GLN A 776 37.56 8.92 14.43
C GLN A 776 38.38 7.71 14.90
N TYR A 777 37.77 6.88 15.76
CA TYR A 777 38.32 5.59 16.20
C TYR A 777 37.64 4.42 15.47
N GLN A 778 38.38 3.34 15.21
CA GLN A 778 37.94 2.24 14.33
C GLN A 778 37.34 1.04 15.09
N PRO A 779 36.26 0.44 14.58
CA PRO A 779 35.94 -0.99 14.78
C PRO A 779 36.81 -1.87 13.85
N TYR A 780 37.03 -3.13 14.26
CA TYR A 780 38.01 -4.02 13.62
C TYR A 780 37.58 -4.58 12.25
N LYS A 781 38.57 -4.74 11.35
CA LYS A 781 38.45 -5.57 10.13
C LYS A 781 38.36 -7.06 10.48
N TYR A 782 37.61 -7.81 9.67
CA TYR A 782 37.94 -9.19 9.33
C TYR A 782 38.39 -9.28 7.86
N ALA A 783 39.04 -10.39 7.49
CA ALA A 783 39.87 -10.48 6.30
C ALA A 783 39.11 -10.77 4.99
N TYR A 784 39.80 -10.46 3.90
CA TYR A 784 39.37 -10.53 2.50
C TYR A 784 39.91 -11.79 1.83
N GLU A 785 39.17 -12.32 0.84
CA GLU A 785 39.74 -13.10 -0.27
C GLU A 785 38.79 -13.01 -1.48
N GLY A 786 39.30 -12.58 -2.64
CA GLY A 786 38.50 -12.33 -3.85
C GLY A 786 39.01 -11.18 -4.71
N GLU A 787 40.15 -11.37 -5.39
CA GLU A 787 40.78 -10.35 -6.24
C GLU A 787 39.96 -10.01 -7.49
N GLY A 788 39.94 -8.72 -7.89
CA GLY A 788 39.68 -8.33 -9.27
C GLY A 788 38.40 -7.56 -9.61
N SER A 789 37.91 -6.65 -8.76
CA SER A 789 36.95 -5.62 -9.22
C SER A 789 37.18 -4.25 -8.56
N THR A 790 37.10 -3.19 -9.36
CA THR A 790 37.26 -1.79 -8.95
C THR A 790 35.97 -1.01 -9.21
N SER A 791 34.90 -1.36 -8.50
CA SER A 791 33.64 -0.60 -8.52
C SER A 791 33.82 0.75 -7.79
N GLN A 792 33.79 1.86 -8.52
CA GLN A 792 33.63 3.19 -7.93
C GLN A 792 32.17 3.41 -7.50
N SER A 793 31.92 4.34 -6.57
CA SER A 793 30.54 4.71 -6.21
C SER A 793 29.85 5.45 -7.37
N LEU A 794 28.54 5.26 -7.50
CA LEU A 794 27.72 5.84 -8.57
C LEU A 794 27.59 7.37 -8.49
N ASP A 795 27.93 7.97 -7.34
CA ASP A 795 27.79 9.41 -7.03
C ASP A 795 28.76 10.33 -7.80
N LYS A 796 29.39 9.84 -8.87
CA LYS A 796 30.38 10.58 -9.69
C LYS A 796 30.09 10.59 -11.19
N LEU A 797 28.95 10.06 -11.64
CA LEU A 797 28.54 10.15 -13.04
C LEU A 797 28.10 11.59 -13.39
N SER A 798 28.70 12.16 -14.43
CA SER A 798 28.43 13.54 -14.86
C SER A 798 27.16 13.62 -15.73
N ILE A 799 26.01 13.79 -15.09
CA ILE A 799 24.72 13.97 -15.78
C ILE A 799 24.61 15.41 -16.32
N GLY A 800 25.22 15.65 -17.48
CA GLY A 800 24.98 16.85 -18.29
C GLY A 800 23.67 16.77 -19.06
N ASN A 801 22.88 17.84 -19.06
CA ASN A 801 21.59 17.89 -19.75
C ASN A 801 21.72 18.38 -21.20
N LEU A 802 20.95 17.77 -22.11
CA LEU A 802 20.84 18.02 -23.56
C LEU A 802 22.09 17.68 -24.43
N GLY A 803 22.02 16.55 -25.13
CA GLY A 803 22.88 16.21 -26.28
C GLY A 803 22.89 14.69 -26.57
N ASP A 804 23.05 14.28 -27.83
CA ASP A 804 23.23 12.86 -28.24
C ASP A 804 24.64 12.31 -27.90
N ASP A 805 25.31 12.91 -26.92
CA ASP A 805 26.71 12.67 -26.61
C ASP A 805 26.83 11.59 -25.53
N LEU A 806 26.99 10.34 -25.97
CA LEU A 806 26.99 9.12 -25.15
C LEU A 806 28.21 8.98 -24.20
N GLN A 807 28.78 10.09 -23.73
CA GLN A 807 30.07 10.13 -23.03
C GLN A 807 30.06 9.37 -21.70
N PHE A 808 28.91 9.30 -21.01
CA PHE A 808 28.75 8.53 -19.76
C PHE A 808 29.11 7.03 -19.90
N LEU A 809 29.09 6.47 -21.13
CA LEU A 809 29.54 5.11 -21.41
C LEU A 809 31.07 4.93 -21.32
N ASN A 810 31.84 6.00 -21.13
CA ASN A 810 33.28 5.95 -20.84
C ASN A 810 33.60 5.73 -19.36
N ASP A 811 32.68 6.09 -18.46
CA ASP A 811 32.86 5.98 -17.00
C ASP A 811 32.49 4.57 -16.48
N LEU A 812 31.75 3.80 -17.28
CA LEU A 812 31.47 2.38 -17.09
C LEU A 812 32.64 1.52 -17.61
N GLU A 813 32.79 0.30 -17.07
CA GLU A 813 33.93 -0.60 -17.38
C GLU A 813 34.29 -0.66 -18.88
N PRO A 814 35.58 -0.86 -19.24
CA PRO A 814 36.07 -0.78 -20.63
C PRO A 814 35.40 -1.75 -21.64
N LYS A 815 34.58 -2.70 -21.18
CA LYS A 815 33.69 -3.52 -22.00
C LYS A 815 32.57 -2.69 -22.66
N PHE A 816 32.00 -1.70 -21.94
CA PHE A 816 30.89 -0.86 -22.41
C PHE A 816 31.32 0.20 -23.42
N LYS A 817 32.59 0.62 -23.40
CA LYS A 817 33.18 1.52 -24.41
C LYS A 817 33.09 0.97 -25.84
N ALA A 818 33.07 -0.36 -26.01
CA ALA A 818 32.80 -0.98 -27.31
C ALA A 818 31.37 -0.72 -27.81
N LEU A 819 30.38 -0.71 -26.90
CA LEU A 819 28.98 -0.46 -27.22
C LEU A 819 28.76 1.01 -27.64
N GLY A 820 29.34 1.96 -26.90
CA GLY A 820 29.29 3.38 -27.26
C GLY A 820 29.88 3.66 -28.65
N ASN A 821 31.02 3.04 -28.98
CA ASN A 821 31.62 3.13 -30.32
C ASN A 821 30.73 2.54 -31.43
N ILE A 822 29.99 1.46 -31.16
CA ILE A 822 29.02 0.88 -32.11
C ILE A 822 27.83 1.82 -32.32
N CYS A 823 27.28 2.39 -31.25
CA CYS A 823 26.17 3.35 -31.32
C CYS A 823 26.57 4.62 -32.09
N HIS A 824 27.75 5.21 -31.81
CA HIS A 824 28.27 6.34 -32.58
C HIS A 824 28.43 6.01 -34.07
N ARG A 825 28.90 4.80 -34.42
CA ARG A 825 29.04 4.40 -35.82
C ARG A 825 27.68 4.28 -36.52
N ALA A 826 26.69 3.70 -35.86
CA ALA A 826 25.32 3.60 -36.37
C ALA A 826 24.64 4.98 -36.53
N ILE A 827 24.91 5.93 -35.63
CA ILE A 827 24.46 7.33 -35.76
C ILE A 827 25.11 7.99 -36.98
N GLN A 828 26.44 7.92 -37.09
CA GLN A 828 27.17 8.49 -38.24
C GLN A 828 26.74 7.88 -39.57
N GLU A 829 26.52 6.56 -39.66
CA GLU A 829 26.03 5.90 -40.87
C GLU A 829 24.61 6.38 -41.25
N LYS A 830 23.75 6.64 -40.26
CA LYS A 830 22.39 7.18 -40.45
C LYS A 830 22.41 8.64 -40.92
N GLU A 831 23.29 9.48 -40.38
CA GLU A 831 23.51 10.85 -40.86
C GLU A 831 24.10 10.89 -42.27
N HIS A 832 25.07 10.02 -42.57
CA HIS A 832 25.70 9.95 -43.89
C HIS A 832 24.72 9.46 -44.97
N ALA A 833 23.73 8.64 -44.60
CA ALA A 833 22.60 8.26 -45.45
C ALA A 833 21.62 9.43 -45.67
N ALA A 834 21.29 10.18 -44.61
CA ALA A 834 20.45 11.38 -44.72
C ALA A 834 21.07 12.44 -45.66
N LEU A 835 22.36 12.72 -45.50
CA LEU A 835 23.10 13.69 -46.34
C LEU A 835 23.18 13.27 -47.82
N LYS A 836 23.24 11.97 -48.11
CA LYS A 836 23.17 11.47 -49.51
C LYS A 836 21.79 11.67 -50.14
N ASN A 837 20.71 11.62 -49.36
CA ASN A 837 19.36 11.84 -49.86
C ASN A 837 19.02 13.33 -50.09
N THR A 838 19.75 14.26 -49.46
CA THR A 838 19.60 15.71 -49.70
C THR A 838 20.48 16.25 -50.84
N ALA A 839 21.54 15.53 -51.23
CA ALA A 839 22.42 15.90 -52.35
C ALA A 839 21.94 15.39 -53.73
N GLY A 840 20.71 14.84 -53.80
CA GLY A 840 20.10 14.24 -54.99
C GLY A 840 18.81 14.92 -55.46
N LYS A 841 18.69 16.23 -55.26
CA LYS A 841 17.59 17.09 -55.73
C LYS A 841 18.13 18.40 -56.31
#